data_AF-A0A9K3L357-F1
#
_entry.id   AF-A0A9K3L357-F1
#
_cell.length_a   1.000
_cell.length_b   1.000
_cell.length_c   1.000
_cell.angle_alpha   90.00
_cell.angle_beta   90.00
_cell.angle_gamma   90.00
#
_symmetry.space_group_name_H-M   'P 1'
#
loop_
_entity.id
_entity.type
_entity.pdbx_description
1 polymer ?
#
loop_
_entity_poly.entity_id
_entity_poly.type
_entity_poly.pdbx_seq_one_letter_code
_entity_poly.pdbx_strand_id
1 'polypeptide(L)'
;MIPRRRSSSFQSQRQLQQPKNAKTQTAKRHPHWNIPRTVLLRTVLIFSLLTAAGVCAALAYIALHNAEHITAKYTYESIALSATLNAKAIVERKFQAAEATATLASWTNPNKDDWPLIFINGYMNITSKIARLSQSSSQTIMIILDPSRAQEFETHIAQVYAREGRPNTTGYSDFGFGIWKPDPEMEFEDGRAHDTTGENSWGGKDNRMTVLSLHNLPNPESLLYSVYSEKDRGIHIDSMNACARAHNDSFTSPACALFTDMLELKIRPGPAALIMQPIFPANALAELVGFATTSLHWEEALNNIVPDYVNGLTCVISTESASFTYEIRSGGSVELLGDGDLHDVRFNDYGNSVVLNEIQTEADTNAVYVLTVYPTAAMFQTFSTKFPLVIALSFLGVIFLCTILFFLYDYLMRYEAAQRKLILETKRRFVRFISHEIRTPLNTVCIGLELLERELRRETSKLSVEMDETGFPLAVEDIDFWHTVTMDVKENAAIAVSILNDMLNYDKLETKTLELETEEVNPWLLIDETIHQFHLQAVDRDVELKLTFEESKNCNSVGTSMLGSLPSTQPCGEVPTTDIEISNLVVIGDEVRLSQVFRNVISNALKFTPTGGKINVSVMHVMDGLRESNDTLLSGKPVSKDSRYGSLIVRISDSGVGLTKDQLDKLFGEGVQFDANKLQHGGGSGLGLNIAKGIVELHNGTIEAQSEGLGQGTTFIIELPLYIGSAYNADEVNSDEVSHSQTPTEAESCNAVENKESRKKKRRRILVVEDSLSSRKMLIRLLEREGHLCMGASNGRDAVEMVEHEMKQSRLDLTLKQPGLSHCDVPRHANFDTILMDYEMPFMIGPDAARAIRDLGYGGSILGVTGNLLIEDVDHFKSCGADEVLAKPISMAKLREYWEMNP
;
A
#
# COMPACT_ATOMS: atom_id res chain seq x y z
N MET A 1 -26.12 20.15 -64.63
CA MET A 1 -24.97 19.21 -64.69
C MET A 1 -23.78 19.92 -64.06
N ILE A 2 -23.54 19.82 -62.74
CA ILE A 2 -22.89 18.71 -62.01
C ILE A 2 -21.53 18.33 -62.64
N PRO A 3 -20.38 18.31 -61.92
CA PRO A 3 -19.91 19.22 -60.86
C PRO A 3 -18.35 19.39 -60.79
N ARG A 4 -17.90 20.34 -59.93
CA ARG A 4 -16.84 20.27 -58.88
C ARG A 4 -15.42 19.74 -59.19
N ARG A 5 -14.34 20.21 -58.53
CA ARG A 5 -13.97 21.36 -57.67
C ARG A 5 -12.49 21.08 -57.31
N ARG A 6 -11.61 22.08 -57.36
CA ARG A 6 -10.33 22.08 -56.64
C ARG A 6 -10.01 23.49 -56.12
N SER A 7 -9.33 23.46 -54.97
CA SER A 7 -8.32 24.37 -54.41
C SER A 7 -8.64 25.78 -53.86
N SER A 8 -8.13 25.94 -52.63
CA SER A 8 -7.21 26.98 -52.10
C SER A 8 -7.72 28.31 -51.53
N SER A 9 -7.29 28.54 -50.28
CA SER A 9 -6.77 29.76 -49.64
C SER A 9 -7.53 31.08 -49.76
N PHE A 10 -7.75 31.76 -48.63
CA PHE A 10 -7.43 33.20 -48.49
C PHE A 10 -7.48 33.64 -47.01
N GLN A 11 -6.44 34.36 -46.58
CA GLN A 11 -6.41 35.18 -45.37
C GLN A 11 -7.28 36.44 -45.55
N SER A 12 -7.93 36.91 -44.49
CA SER A 12 -8.15 38.36 -44.31
C SER A 12 -8.45 38.70 -42.85
N GLN A 13 -7.68 39.65 -42.32
CA GLN A 13 -7.89 40.38 -41.07
C GLN A 13 -9.24 41.11 -41.03
N ARG A 14 -9.84 41.22 -39.84
CA ARG A 14 -10.51 42.47 -39.40
C ARG A 14 -10.62 42.52 -37.87
N GLN A 15 -9.98 43.53 -37.30
CA GLN A 15 -10.13 44.02 -35.93
C GLN A 15 -11.58 44.49 -35.69
N LEU A 16 -12.10 44.28 -34.49
CA LEU A 16 -13.13 45.14 -33.88
C LEU A 16 -12.95 45.12 -32.35
N GLN A 17 -12.97 46.33 -31.80
CA GLN A 17 -12.64 46.71 -30.43
C GLN A 17 -13.66 46.24 -29.39
N GLN A 18 -13.18 46.09 -28.15
CA GLN A 18 -13.93 45.85 -26.91
C GLN A 18 -15.06 46.87 -26.66
N PRO A 19 -16.04 46.50 -25.80
CA PRO A 19 -16.47 47.39 -24.73
C PRO A 19 -16.11 46.82 -23.35
N LYS A 20 -15.60 47.69 -22.49
CA LYS A 20 -15.26 47.45 -21.09
C LYS A 20 -16.53 47.34 -20.23
N ASN A 21 -16.51 46.35 -19.34
CA ASN A 21 -17.00 46.34 -17.96
C ASN A 21 -18.42 46.86 -17.64
N ALA A 22 -19.32 45.91 -17.37
CA ALA A 22 -20.33 46.05 -16.32
C ALA A 22 -20.18 44.85 -15.36
N LYS A 23 -19.78 45.15 -14.12
CA LYS A 23 -19.60 44.19 -13.02
C LYS A 23 -20.96 43.60 -12.64
N THR A 24 -21.12 42.28 -12.80
CA THR A 24 -22.12 41.52 -12.05
C THR A 24 -21.36 40.41 -11.32
N GLN A 25 -21.34 40.50 -10.00
CA GLN A 25 -20.73 39.49 -9.12
C GLN A 25 -21.54 38.19 -9.22
N THR A 26 -21.14 37.30 -10.12
CA THR A 26 -21.45 35.88 -9.99
C THR A 26 -20.26 35.21 -9.34
N ALA A 27 -20.39 34.85 -8.07
CA ALA A 27 -19.44 33.98 -7.38
C ALA A 27 -19.33 32.67 -8.16
N LYS A 28 -18.24 32.52 -8.93
CA LYS A 28 -17.84 31.26 -9.54
C LYS A 28 -17.47 30.31 -8.41
N ARG A 29 -18.38 29.40 -8.05
CA ARG A 29 -18.01 28.15 -7.39
C ARG A 29 -17.02 27.45 -8.33
N HIS A 30 -15.75 27.41 -7.93
CA HIS A 30 -14.77 26.54 -8.56
C HIS A 30 -15.28 25.09 -8.47
N PRO A 31 -15.17 24.28 -9.54
CA PRO A 31 -15.45 22.86 -9.44
C PRO A 31 -14.36 22.28 -8.54
N HIS A 32 -14.67 22.09 -7.26
CA HIS A 32 -13.86 21.24 -6.40
C HIS A 32 -13.94 19.83 -6.97
N TRP A 33 -12.89 19.43 -7.68
CA TRP A 33 -12.62 18.04 -7.96
C TRP A 33 -12.39 17.34 -6.63
N ASN A 34 -13.48 16.93 -5.97
CA ASN A 34 -13.44 16.00 -4.86
C ASN A 34 -13.09 14.63 -5.45
N ILE A 35 -11.81 14.44 -5.79
CA ILE A 35 -11.26 13.13 -6.05
C ILE A 35 -11.48 12.33 -4.76
N PRO A 36 -12.19 11.20 -4.79
CA PRO A 36 -12.42 10.40 -3.60
C PRO A 36 -11.08 10.09 -2.94
N ARG A 37 -10.97 10.24 -1.61
CA ARG A 37 -9.71 9.97 -0.87
C ARG A 37 -9.08 8.63 -1.26
N THR A 38 -9.91 7.65 -1.59
CA THR A 38 -9.51 6.33 -2.09
C THR A 38 -8.76 6.37 -3.43
N VAL A 39 -9.19 7.20 -4.38
CA VAL A 39 -8.51 7.38 -5.68
C VAL A 39 -7.17 8.08 -5.48
N LEU A 40 -7.12 9.10 -4.61
CA LEU A 40 -5.89 9.82 -4.29
C LEU A 40 -4.83 8.90 -3.64
N LEU A 41 -5.22 8.15 -2.60
CA LEU A 41 -4.35 7.17 -1.94
C LEU A 41 -3.80 6.13 -2.91
N ARG A 42 -4.58 5.72 -3.91
CA ARG A 42 -4.15 4.77 -4.94
C ARG A 42 -3.19 5.37 -5.94
N THR A 43 -3.43 6.59 -6.40
CA THR A 43 -2.47 7.29 -7.27
C THR A 43 -1.14 7.48 -6.55
N VAL A 44 -1.15 7.80 -5.26
CA VAL A 44 0.07 7.89 -4.44
C VAL A 44 0.75 6.53 -4.32
N LEU A 45 -0.01 5.45 -4.09
CA LEU A 45 0.55 4.09 -4.07
C LEU A 45 1.21 3.72 -5.40
N ILE A 46 0.58 4.03 -6.54
CA ILE A 46 1.13 3.77 -7.89
C ILE A 46 2.45 4.49 -8.08
N PHE A 47 2.47 5.79 -7.81
CA PHE A 47 3.69 6.57 -7.95
C PHE A 47 4.78 6.04 -7.01
N SER A 48 4.43 5.68 -5.77
CA SER A 48 5.39 5.12 -4.82
C SER A 48 5.99 3.78 -5.30
N LEU A 49 5.17 2.87 -5.83
CA LEU A 49 5.62 1.57 -6.34
C LEU A 49 6.48 1.71 -7.60
N LEU A 50 6.10 2.59 -8.53
CA LEU A 50 6.90 2.88 -9.72
C LEU A 50 8.23 3.55 -9.36
N THR A 51 8.23 4.47 -8.39
CA THR A 51 9.48 5.09 -7.91
C THR A 51 10.37 4.08 -7.20
N ALA A 52 9.79 3.21 -6.36
CA ALA A 52 10.55 2.15 -5.69
C ALA A 52 11.14 1.17 -6.72
N ALA A 53 10.40 0.84 -7.79
CA ALA A 53 10.90 0.01 -8.88
C ALA A 53 12.10 0.65 -9.59
N GLY A 54 12.00 1.93 -9.93
CA GLY A 54 13.08 2.67 -10.57
C GLY A 54 14.33 2.74 -9.68
N VAL A 55 14.14 3.02 -8.38
CA VAL A 55 15.25 3.09 -7.41
C VAL A 55 15.91 1.73 -7.23
N CYS A 56 15.15 0.66 -7.04
CA CYS A 56 15.70 -0.69 -6.90
C CYS A 56 16.45 -1.15 -8.15
N ALA A 57 15.91 -0.88 -9.35
CA ALA A 57 16.58 -1.21 -10.61
C ALA A 57 17.89 -0.42 -10.80
N ALA A 58 17.89 0.87 -10.44
CA ALA A 58 19.09 1.70 -10.50
C ALA A 58 20.16 1.23 -9.49
N LEU A 59 19.77 0.93 -8.26
CA LEU A 59 20.67 0.40 -7.23
C LEU A 59 21.24 -0.96 -7.63
N ALA A 60 20.41 -1.85 -8.18
CA ALA A 60 20.86 -3.14 -8.68
C ALA A 60 21.87 -2.99 -9.83
N TYR A 61 21.60 -2.09 -10.78
CA TYR A 61 22.53 -1.79 -11.87
C TYR A 61 23.87 -1.27 -11.34
N ILE A 62 23.85 -0.26 -10.46
CA ILE A 62 25.07 0.33 -9.89
C ILE A 62 25.87 -0.72 -9.10
N ALA A 63 25.20 -1.50 -8.25
CA ALA A 63 25.85 -2.52 -7.45
C ALA A 63 26.53 -3.59 -8.32
N LEU A 64 25.84 -4.06 -9.36
CA LEU A 64 26.37 -5.10 -10.24
C LEU A 64 27.47 -4.57 -11.16
N HIS A 65 27.32 -3.35 -11.68
CA HIS A 65 28.36 -2.71 -12.49
C HIS A 65 29.63 -2.45 -11.68
N ASN A 66 29.48 -2.00 -10.42
CA ASN A 66 30.61 -1.86 -9.51
C ASN A 66 31.26 -3.21 -9.18
N ALA A 67 30.45 -4.27 -9.01
CA ALA A 67 30.97 -5.62 -8.80
C ALA A 67 31.80 -6.10 -10.00
N GLU A 68 31.33 -5.91 -11.24
CA GLU A 68 32.10 -6.23 -12.46
C GLU A 68 33.43 -5.48 -12.48
N HIS A 69 33.43 -4.17 -12.17
CA HIS A 69 34.65 -3.36 -12.15
C HIS A 69 35.63 -3.80 -11.05
N ILE A 70 35.14 -4.14 -9.86
CA ILE A 70 35.94 -4.66 -8.76
C ILE A 70 36.55 -6.01 -9.12
N THR A 71 35.78 -6.92 -9.71
CA THR A 71 36.27 -8.21 -10.18
C THR A 71 37.33 -8.03 -11.27
N ALA A 72 37.12 -7.13 -12.23
CA ALA A 72 38.10 -6.83 -13.26
C ALA A 72 39.42 -6.31 -12.66
N LYS A 73 39.34 -5.40 -11.68
CA LYS A 73 40.52 -4.87 -10.97
C LYS A 73 41.31 -5.97 -10.25
N TYR A 74 40.67 -6.81 -9.44
CA TYR A 74 41.38 -7.88 -8.72
C TYR A 74 41.95 -8.95 -9.68
N THR A 75 41.22 -9.25 -10.74
CA THR A 75 41.72 -10.18 -11.78
C THR A 75 42.94 -9.60 -12.48
N TYR A 76 42.90 -8.31 -12.82
CA TYR A 76 44.06 -7.58 -13.35
C TYR A 76 45.25 -7.65 -12.40
N GLU A 77 45.09 -7.29 -11.12
CA GLU A 77 46.18 -7.27 -10.15
C GLU A 77 46.87 -8.64 -10.04
N SER A 78 46.08 -9.72 -10.05
CA SER A 78 46.62 -11.09 -10.05
C SER A 78 47.37 -11.43 -11.34
N ILE A 79 46.85 -11.03 -12.50
CA ILE A 79 47.49 -11.27 -13.80
C ILE A 79 48.78 -10.46 -13.91
N ALA A 80 48.75 -9.17 -13.54
CA ALA A 80 49.91 -8.28 -13.56
C ALA A 80 51.02 -8.81 -12.65
N LEU A 81 50.69 -9.25 -11.44
CA LEU A 81 51.64 -9.89 -10.54
C LEU A 81 52.23 -11.18 -11.12
N SER A 82 51.41 -12.03 -11.74
CA SER A 82 51.91 -13.24 -12.39
C SER A 82 52.81 -12.91 -13.59
N ALA A 83 52.46 -11.90 -14.38
CA ALA A 83 53.20 -11.46 -15.55
C ALA A 83 54.59 -10.94 -15.15
N THR A 84 54.65 -10.07 -14.12
CA THR A 84 55.91 -9.51 -13.61
C THR A 84 56.83 -10.59 -13.05
N LEU A 85 56.29 -11.55 -12.28
CA LEU A 85 57.06 -12.68 -11.75
C LEU A 85 57.57 -13.61 -12.86
N ASN A 86 56.75 -13.90 -13.86
CA ASN A 86 57.14 -14.75 -14.99
C ASN A 86 58.23 -14.08 -15.84
N ALA A 87 58.10 -12.78 -16.12
CA ALA A 87 59.12 -12.00 -16.81
C ALA A 87 60.45 -12.02 -16.04
N LYS A 88 60.43 -11.76 -14.73
CA LYS A 88 61.61 -11.84 -13.86
C LYS A 88 62.27 -13.23 -13.93
N ALA A 89 61.48 -14.30 -13.83
CA ALA A 89 62.00 -15.67 -13.94
C ALA A 89 62.58 -16.02 -15.32
N ILE A 90 62.11 -15.41 -16.41
CA ILE A 90 62.73 -15.57 -17.74
C ILE A 90 64.08 -14.86 -17.79
N VAL A 91 64.16 -13.64 -17.28
CA VAL A 91 65.41 -12.85 -17.22
C VAL A 91 66.45 -13.54 -16.34
N GLU A 92 66.06 -14.03 -15.16
CA GLU A 92 66.93 -14.79 -14.26
C GLU A 92 67.47 -16.07 -14.91
N ARG A 93 66.63 -16.82 -15.64
CA ARG A 93 67.08 -18.01 -16.38
C ARG A 93 68.10 -17.67 -17.47
N LYS A 94 67.92 -16.55 -18.18
CA LYS A 94 68.88 -16.09 -19.20
C LYS A 94 70.21 -15.67 -18.56
N PHE A 95 70.15 -15.01 -17.39
CA PHE A 95 71.33 -14.66 -16.61
C PHE A 95 72.11 -15.90 -16.13
N GLN A 96 71.42 -16.86 -15.51
CA GLN A 96 72.01 -18.12 -15.06
C GLN A 96 72.59 -18.93 -16.23
N ALA A 97 71.94 -18.89 -17.39
CA ALA A 97 72.46 -19.54 -18.59
C ALA A 97 73.79 -18.91 -19.05
N ALA A 98 73.92 -17.58 -18.98
CA ALA A 98 75.17 -16.90 -19.29
C ALA A 98 76.28 -17.25 -18.28
N GLU A 99 75.95 -17.31 -17.00
CA GLU A 99 76.87 -17.69 -15.91
C GLU A 99 77.36 -19.14 -16.06
N ALA A 100 76.45 -20.06 -16.37
CA ALA A 100 76.78 -21.46 -16.66
C ALA A 100 77.73 -21.58 -17.86
N THR A 101 77.52 -20.76 -18.89
CA THR A 101 78.39 -20.74 -20.08
C THR A 101 79.78 -20.19 -19.75
N ALA A 102 79.88 -19.14 -18.94
CA ALA A 102 81.17 -18.62 -18.46
C ALA A 102 81.92 -19.68 -17.63
N THR A 103 81.20 -20.36 -16.73
CA THR A 103 81.75 -21.46 -15.90
C THR A 103 82.23 -22.63 -16.75
N LEU A 104 81.43 -23.06 -17.74
CA LEU A 104 81.81 -24.14 -18.63
C LEU A 104 83.02 -23.76 -19.49
N ALA A 105 83.08 -22.52 -19.98
CA ALA A 105 84.24 -22.00 -20.70
C ALA A 105 85.51 -22.03 -19.82
N SER A 106 85.38 -21.62 -18.55
CA SER A 106 86.44 -21.69 -17.54
C SER A 106 87.00 -23.10 -17.34
N TRP A 107 86.14 -24.12 -17.19
CA TRP A 107 86.56 -25.51 -16.96
C TRP A 107 87.08 -26.22 -18.21
N THR A 108 86.55 -25.87 -19.39
CA THR A 108 86.99 -26.50 -20.65
C THR A 108 88.41 -26.10 -21.03
N ASN A 109 88.87 -24.92 -20.59
CA ASN A 109 90.22 -24.39 -20.82
C ASN A 109 90.74 -23.82 -19.49
N PRO A 110 91.19 -24.68 -18.58
CA PRO A 110 91.43 -24.29 -17.19
C PRO A 110 92.71 -23.46 -17.01
N ASN A 111 93.68 -23.55 -17.92
CA ASN A 111 94.93 -22.80 -17.81
C ASN A 111 94.85 -21.50 -18.61
N LYS A 112 95.44 -20.42 -18.08
CA LYS A 112 95.53 -19.12 -18.77
C LYS A 112 96.18 -19.25 -20.16
N ASP A 113 97.15 -20.14 -20.31
CA ASP A 113 97.87 -20.37 -21.57
C ASP A 113 96.99 -20.97 -22.68
N ASP A 114 95.87 -21.61 -22.31
CA ASP A 114 94.92 -22.14 -23.30
C ASP A 114 94.05 -21.03 -23.91
N TRP A 115 94.13 -19.80 -23.39
CA TRP A 115 93.35 -18.66 -23.86
C TRP A 115 94.11 -17.77 -24.86
N PRO A 116 93.40 -17.06 -25.75
CA PRO A 116 94.00 -16.28 -26.84
C PRO A 116 94.86 -15.11 -26.38
N LEU A 117 94.70 -14.70 -25.11
CA LEU A 117 95.59 -13.75 -24.44
C LEU A 117 97.06 -14.17 -24.57
N ILE A 118 97.36 -15.48 -24.65
CA ILE A 118 98.73 -16.04 -24.69
C ILE A 118 99.00 -16.92 -25.93
N PHE A 119 98.02 -17.54 -26.61
CA PHE A 119 98.25 -18.26 -27.90
C PHE A 119 97.04 -18.31 -28.84
N ILE A 120 97.26 -18.08 -30.14
CA ILE A 120 96.22 -18.16 -31.20
C ILE A 120 95.62 -19.56 -31.34
N ASN A 121 96.41 -20.62 -31.14
CA ASN A 121 95.89 -22.00 -31.17
C ASN A 121 94.84 -22.24 -30.07
N GLY A 122 94.94 -21.53 -28.94
CA GLY A 122 93.95 -21.54 -27.87
C GLY A 122 92.58 -21.03 -28.33
N TYR A 123 92.56 -20.00 -29.19
CA TYR A 123 91.34 -19.43 -29.77
C TYR A 123 90.50 -20.47 -30.51
N MET A 124 91.11 -21.24 -31.43
CA MET A 124 90.39 -22.28 -32.20
C MET A 124 89.93 -23.46 -31.33
N ASN A 125 90.69 -23.78 -30.28
CA ASN A 125 90.34 -24.84 -29.33
C ASN A 125 89.13 -24.46 -28.47
N ILE A 126 89.05 -23.21 -28.02
CA ILE A 126 87.94 -22.65 -27.24
C ILE A 126 86.69 -22.51 -28.10
N THR A 127 86.81 -21.81 -29.24
CA THR A 127 85.65 -21.47 -30.09
C THR A 127 84.97 -22.72 -30.67
N SER A 128 85.74 -23.71 -31.12
CA SER A 128 85.19 -24.95 -31.69
C SER A 128 84.40 -25.80 -30.68
N LYS A 129 84.83 -25.85 -29.42
CA LYS A 129 84.16 -26.61 -28.34
C LYS A 129 82.91 -25.90 -27.84
N ILE A 130 82.98 -24.58 -27.71
CA ILE A 130 81.89 -23.74 -27.22
C ILE A 130 80.82 -23.54 -28.30
N ALA A 131 81.19 -23.42 -29.58
CA ALA A 131 80.25 -23.36 -30.69
C ALA A 131 79.35 -24.61 -30.75
N ARG A 132 79.84 -25.80 -30.35
CA ARG A 132 79.01 -27.01 -30.24
C ARG A 132 78.03 -26.96 -29.07
N LEU A 133 78.36 -26.20 -28.03
CA LEU A 133 77.53 -26.03 -26.83
C LEU A 133 76.46 -24.94 -27.02
N SER A 134 76.73 -23.93 -27.88
CA SER A 134 75.85 -22.78 -28.11
C SER A 134 74.80 -22.97 -29.22
N GLN A 135 74.75 -24.10 -29.92
CA GLN A 135 73.81 -24.35 -31.05
C GLN A 135 72.31 -24.20 -30.70
N SER A 136 71.97 -24.02 -29.42
CA SER A 136 70.60 -23.90 -28.92
C SER A 136 70.30 -22.60 -28.16
N SER A 137 71.28 -21.69 -27.98
CA SER A 137 71.11 -20.49 -27.14
C SER A 137 71.81 -19.28 -27.77
N SER A 138 71.19 -18.08 -27.73
CA SER A 138 71.75 -16.81 -28.23
C SER A 138 72.96 -16.32 -27.42
N GLN A 139 73.92 -17.20 -27.19
CA GLN A 139 75.10 -17.02 -26.36
C GLN A 139 76.32 -16.83 -27.24
N THR A 140 77.14 -15.85 -26.87
CA THR A 140 78.34 -15.47 -27.59
C THR A 140 79.47 -15.31 -26.59
N ILE A 141 80.66 -15.81 -26.93
CA ILE A 141 81.85 -15.54 -26.12
C ILE A 141 82.65 -14.41 -26.76
N MET A 142 82.93 -13.44 -25.93
CA MET A 142 83.84 -12.35 -26.18
C MET A 142 85.18 -12.71 -25.56
N ILE A 143 86.26 -12.61 -26.33
CA ILE A 143 87.58 -12.96 -25.81
C ILE A 143 88.44 -11.72 -25.73
N ILE A 144 89.19 -11.62 -24.63
CA ILE A 144 90.12 -10.54 -24.42
C ILE A 144 91.49 -10.91 -25.01
N LEU A 145 92.00 -10.04 -25.87
CA LEU A 145 93.32 -10.09 -26.49
C LEU A 145 94.26 -9.11 -25.81
N ASP A 146 95.51 -9.56 -25.61
CA ASP A 146 96.60 -8.68 -25.21
C ASP A 146 96.95 -7.74 -26.39
N PRO A 147 97.03 -6.40 -26.17
CA PRO A 147 97.39 -5.46 -27.24
C PRO A 147 98.70 -5.79 -27.96
N SER A 148 99.67 -6.40 -27.28
CA SER A 148 100.94 -6.81 -27.88
C SER A 148 100.81 -7.94 -28.90
N ARG A 149 99.72 -8.71 -28.84
CA ARG A 149 99.44 -9.89 -29.69
C ARG A 149 98.34 -9.66 -30.71
N ALA A 150 97.74 -8.47 -30.70
CA ALA A 150 96.73 -8.00 -31.64
C ALA A 150 97.09 -8.32 -33.10
N GLN A 151 98.28 -7.88 -33.53
CA GLN A 151 98.74 -8.02 -34.91
C GLN A 151 98.92 -9.48 -35.34
N GLU A 152 99.40 -10.35 -34.44
CA GLU A 152 99.54 -11.78 -34.69
C GLU A 152 98.17 -12.43 -34.92
N PHE A 153 97.21 -12.10 -34.05
CA PHE A 153 95.85 -12.60 -34.10
C PHE A 153 95.12 -12.13 -35.38
N GLU A 154 95.19 -10.84 -35.70
CA GLU A 154 94.62 -10.25 -36.91
C GLU A 154 95.15 -10.91 -38.19
N THR A 155 96.48 -11.13 -38.24
CA THR A 155 97.14 -11.79 -39.38
C THR A 155 96.64 -13.23 -39.55
N HIS A 156 96.50 -13.97 -38.46
CA HIS A 156 95.99 -15.34 -38.50
C HIS A 156 94.56 -15.41 -39.03
N ILE A 157 93.69 -14.53 -38.55
CA ILE A 157 92.28 -14.50 -38.98
C ILE A 157 92.16 -14.10 -40.46
N ALA A 158 92.96 -13.14 -40.92
CA ALA A 158 93.00 -12.79 -42.34
C ALA A 158 93.35 -14.01 -43.22
N GLN A 159 94.27 -14.86 -42.77
CA GLN A 159 94.62 -16.11 -43.46
C GLN A 159 93.50 -17.16 -43.40
N VAL A 160 92.77 -17.23 -42.30
CA VAL A 160 91.59 -18.11 -42.15
C VAL A 160 90.51 -17.73 -43.17
N TYR A 161 90.15 -16.44 -43.28
CA TYR A 161 89.16 -15.99 -44.26
C TYR A 161 89.58 -16.13 -45.71
N ALA A 162 90.87 -15.91 -46.00
CA ALA A 162 91.41 -16.16 -47.33
C ALA A 162 91.27 -17.64 -47.73
N ARG A 163 91.45 -18.59 -46.78
CA ARG A 163 91.24 -20.03 -47.03
C ARG A 163 89.78 -20.41 -47.25
N GLU A 164 88.85 -19.74 -46.59
CA GLU A 164 87.41 -19.98 -46.74
C GLU A 164 86.78 -19.32 -47.97
N GLY A 165 87.56 -18.60 -48.78
CA GLY A 165 87.04 -17.91 -49.97
C GLY A 165 86.11 -16.73 -49.66
N ARG A 166 86.19 -16.16 -48.45
CA ARG A 166 85.44 -14.95 -48.09
C ARG A 166 86.10 -13.71 -48.73
N PRO A 167 85.33 -12.70 -49.17
CA PRO A 167 85.89 -11.51 -49.80
C PRO A 167 86.92 -10.83 -48.88
N ASN A 168 88.07 -10.50 -49.45
CA ASN A 168 89.21 -9.93 -48.73
C ASN A 168 89.03 -8.41 -48.53
N THR A 169 88.03 -8.02 -47.75
CA THR A 169 87.89 -6.65 -47.23
C THR A 169 88.51 -6.53 -45.84
N THR A 170 89.61 -7.26 -45.62
CA THR A 170 90.52 -7.00 -44.50
C THR A 170 91.43 -5.85 -44.90
N GLY A 171 91.46 -4.79 -44.11
CA GLY A 171 92.19 -3.59 -44.48
C GLY A 171 92.39 -2.64 -43.31
N TYR A 172 93.51 -1.92 -43.38
CA TYR A 172 93.77 -0.74 -42.56
C TYR A 172 92.86 0.39 -43.06
N SER A 173 92.09 0.99 -42.16
CA SER A 173 91.43 2.28 -42.40
C SER A 173 91.94 3.29 -41.38
N ASP A 174 91.62 4.57 -41.54
CA ASP A 174 91.90 5.61 -40.53
C ASP A 174 91.22 5.31 -39.16
N PHE A 175 90.38 4.28 -39.11
CA PHE A 175 89.59 3.80 -37.97
C PHE A 175 90.16 2.52 -37.31
N GLY A 176 91.38 2.09 -37.68
CA GLY A 176 92.00 0.84 -37.19
C GLY A 176 91.82 -0.35 -38.14
N PHE A 177 92.38 -1.51 -37.76
CA PHE A 177 92.31 -2.76 -38.53
C PHE A 177 91.13 -3.61 -38.07
N GLY A 178 90.30 -4.06 -39.01
CA GLY A 178 89.10 -4.88 -38.74
C GLY A 178 88.64 -5.61 -39.98
N ILE A 179 87.75 -6.58 -39.82
CA ILE A 179 87.26 -7.41 -40.93
C ILE A 179 85.81 -7.06 -41.22
N TRP A 180 85.62 -6.36 -42.33
CA TRP A 180 84.33 -5.84 -42.74
C TRP A 180 83.75 -6.73 -43.84
N LYS A 181 82.45 -7.02 -43.81
CA LYS A 181 81.73 -7.45 -45.02
C LYS A 181 80.89 -6.26 -45.47
N PRO A 182 81.07 -5.70 -46.68
CA PRO A 182 80.14 -4.71 -47.20
C PRO A 182 78.76 -5.37 -47.37
N ASP A 183 77.76 -4.85 -46.67
CA ASP A 183 76.36 -5.26 -46.81
C ASP A 183 75.64 -4.30 -47.77
N PRO A 184 75.21 -4.76 -48.96
CA PRO A 184 74.56 -3.90 -49.95
C PRO A 184 73.13 -3.46 -49.56
N GLU A 185 72.53 -4.01 -48.51
CA GLU A 185 71.20 -3.58 -48.01
C GLU A 185 71.27 -2.61 -46.82
N MET A 186 72.47 -2.35 -46.27
CA MET A 186 72.69 -1.28 -45.28
C MET A 186 73.26 -0.03 -45.96
N GLU A 187 72.40 0.74 -46.63
CA GLU A 187 72.74 2.12 -47.01
C GLU A 187 72.59 3.02 -45.77
N PHE A 188 73.72 3.39 -45.15
CA PHE A 188 73.77 4.59 -44.30
C PHE A 188 73.75 5.82 -45.23
N GLU A 189 73.11 6.92 -44.84
CA GLU A 189 72.95 8.13 -45.69
C GLU A 189 74.27 8.82 -46.11
N ASP A 190 75.43 8.38 -45.59
CA ASP A 190 76.77 8.73 -46.06
C ASP A 190 77.66 7.51 -46.44
N GLY A 191 77.09 6.30 -46.42
CA GLY A 191 77.76 5.05 -46.77
C GLY A 191 78.73 4.49 -45.72
N ARG A 192 78.67 4.88 -44.44
CA ARG A 192 79.56 4.32 -43.39
C ARG A 192 78.87 4.01 -42.06
N ALA A 193 79.33 2.95 -41.40
CA ALA A 193 79.21 2.79 -39.95
C ALA A 193 80.62 2.96 -39.36
N HIS A 194 80.93 4.16 -38.86
CA HIS A 194 82.17 4.40 -38.13
C HIS A 194 81.92 5.30 -36.92
N ASP A 195 82.49 4.91 -35.78
CA ASP A 195 83.05 5.87 -34.84
C ASP A 195 84.24 6.56 -35.55
N THR A 196 84.08 7.84 -35.89
CA THR A 196 84.94 8.55 -36.85
C THR A 196 86.12 9.31 -36.24
N THR A 197 86.55 9.06 -35.01
CA THR A 197 87.65 9.87 -34.42
C THR A 197 89.02 9.20 -34.39
N GLY A 198 89.12 7.87 -34.56
CA GLY A 198 90.41 7.19 -34.40
C GLY A 198 91.04 7.39 -33.02
N GLU A 199 90.26 7.84 -32.03
CA GLU A 199 90.66 7.78 -30.63
C GLU A 199 90.52 6.33 -30.17
N ASN A 200 91.60 5.55 -30.31
CA ASN A 200 91.77 4.28 -29.60
C ASN A 200 91.91 4.51 -28.08
N SER A 201 91.02 5.27 -27.47
CA SER A 201 91.04 5.53 -26.04
C SER A 201 89.71 6.08 -25.51
N TRP A 202 88.70 5.23 -25.47
CA TRP A 202 88.08 5.01 -24.14
C TRP A 202 88.90 3.88 -23.51
N GLY A 203 89.85 4.25 -22.65
CA GLY A 203 90.82 3.34 -22.04
C GLY A 203 92.23 3.43 -22.65
N GLY A 204 93.24 3.70 -21.83
CA GLY A 204 94.63 3.89 -22.26
C GLY A 204 95.29 2.65 -22.88
N LYS A 205 96.56 2.82 -23.28
CA LYS A 205 97.42 1.81 -23.96
C LYS A 205 97.55 0.43 -23.26
N ASP A 206 97.03 0.27 -22.05
CA ASP A 206 97.02 -0.97 -21.26
C ASP A 206 95.72 -1.81 -21.40
N ASN A 207 94.76 -1.39 -22.22
CA ASN A 207 93.46 -2.07 -22.29
C ASN A 207 93.40 -3.16 -23.38
N ARG A 208 93.48 -4.39 -22.89
CA ARG A 208 92.84 -5.65 -23.34
C ARG A 208 91.71 -5.45 -24.40
N MET A 209 91.95 -5.84 -25.66
CA MET A 209 90.96 -5.73 -26.74
C MET A 209 89.96 -6.88 -26.71
N THR A 210 88.67 -6.59 -26.74
CA THR A 210 87.63 -7.62 -26.73
C THR A 210 87.11 -7.88 -28.14
N VAL A 211 87.15 -9.15 -28.58
CA VAL A 211 86.65 -9.53 -29.91
C VAL A 211 85.49 -10.51 -29.81
N LEU A 212 84.42 -10.19 -30.54
CA LEU A 212 83.18 -10.98 -30.59
C LEU A 212 83.31 -12.12 -31.61
N SER A 213 82.86 -13.33 -31.24
CA SER A 213 82.77 -14.48 -32.15
C SER A 213 81.32 -14.95 -32.26
N LEU A 214 80.62 -14.57 -33.34
CA LEU A 214 79.18 -14.86 -33.52
C LEU A 214 78.96 -16.29 -34.06
N HIS A 215 78.47 -17.19 -33.21
CA HIS A 215 78.38 -18.63 -33.51
C HIS A 215 77.06 -19.11 -34.16
N ASN A 216 76.08 -18.23 -34.42
CA ASN A 216 74.80 -18.57 -35.08
C ASN A 216 74.80 -18.40 -36.61
N LEU A 217 75.96 -18.17 -37.21
CA LEU A 217 76.09 -18.10 -38.67
C LEU A 217 76.43 -19.49 -39.24
N PRO A 218 75.92 -19.86 -40.42
CA PRO A 218 76.14 -21.18 -41.04
C PRO A 218 77.62 -21.55 -41.25
N ASN A 219 78.55 -20.59 -41.10
CA ASN A 219 79.97 -20.83 -40.85
C ASN A 219 80.40 -20.14 -39.52
N PRO A 220 80.89 -20.88 -38.51
CA PRO A 220 81.13 -20.39 -37.15
C PRO A 220 82.31 -19.43 -36.99
N GLU A 221 83.10 -19.19 -38.05
CA GLU A 221 84.29 -18.32 -38.02
C GLU A 221 83.95 -16.82 -38.22
N SER A 222 82.74 -16.39 -37.88
CA SER A 222 82.18 -15.14 -38.41
C SER A 222 82.47 -13.88 -37.60
N LEU A 223 82.97 -12.85 -38.31
CA LEU A 223 83.08 -11.43 -37.98
C LEU A 223 83.73 -11.11 -36.63
N LEU A 224 85.04 -10.82 -36.69
CA LEU A 224 85.80 -10.30 -35.55
C LEU A 224 85.74 -8.77 -35.57
N TYR A 225 84.99 -8.23 -34.62
CA TYR A 225 84.79 -6.80 -34.41
C TYR A 225 85.34 -6.40 -33.05
N SER A 226 86.10 -5.31 -32.98
CA SER A 226 86.51 -4.72 -31.71
C SER A 226 85.29 -4.11 -31.04
N VAL A 227 84.84 -4.69 -29.92
CA VAL A 227 83.61 -4.24 -29.26
C VAL A 227 83.74 -2.83 -28.67
N TYR A 228 84.97 -2.32 -28.52
CA TYR A 228 85.29 -0.94 -28.14
C TYR A 228 84.95 0.10 -29.21
N SER A 229 84.72 -0.29 -30.46
CA SER A 229 84.35 0.64 -31.53
C SER A 229 82.88 1.07 -31.50
N GLU A 230 82.12 0.59 -30.52
CA GLU A 230 80.84 1.18 -30.11
C GLU A 230 80.98 1.75 -28.70
N LYS A 231 80.92 3.08 -28.58
CA LYS A 231 81.09 3.79 -27.30
C LYS A 231 80.22 3.22 -26.18
N ASP A 232 78.96 2.92 -26.48
CA ASP A 232 77.98 2.44 -25.50
C ASP A 232 78.32 1.04 -24.99
N ARG A 233 79.01 0.20 -25.78
CA ARG A 233 79.49 -1.12 -25.34
C ARG A 233 80.86 -1.06 -24.66
N GLY A 234 81.75 -0.17 -25.12
CA GLY A 234 83.10 -0.01 -24.56
C GLY A 234 83.08 0.36 -23.08
N ILE A 235 82.16 1.26 -22.67
CA ILE A 235 82.01 1.68 -21.28
C ILE A 235 81.67 0.49 -20.35
N HIS A 236 80.79 -0.40 -20.79
CA HIS A 236 80.42 -1.60 -20.03
C HIS A 236 81.59 -2.59 -19.91
N ILE A 237 82.39 -2.74 -20.97
CA ILE A 237 83.59 -3.59 -20.93
C ILE A 237 84.63 -3.02 -19.95
N ASP A 238 84.85 -1.71 -19.96
CA ASP A 238 85.78 -1.05 -19.03
C ASP A 238 85.34 -1.21 -17.58
N SER A 239 84.03 -1.06 -17.31
CA SER A 239 83.43 -1.30 -16.00
C SER A 239 83.63 -2.74 -15.53
N MET A 240 83.42 -3.73 -16.40
CA MET A 240 83.68 -5.14 -16.10
C MET A 240 85.16 -5.43 -15.88
N ASN A 241 86.05 -4.85 -16.70
CA ASN A 241 87.48 -4.97 -16.54
C ASN A 241 87.96 -4.36 -15.21
N ALA A 242 87.41 -3.20 -14.82
CA ALA A 242 87.71 -2.56 -13.53
C ALA A 242 87.24 -3.43 -12.36
N CYS A 243 86.01 -3.93 -12.40
CA CYS A 243 85.47 -4.86 -11.40
C CYS A 243 86.35 -6.12 -11.27
N ALA A 244 86.73 -6.73 -12.39
CA ALA A 244 87.57 -7.92 -12.41
C ALA A 244 89.02 -7.65 -11.96
N ARG A 245 89.55 -6.42 -12.10
CA ARG A 245 90.86 -6.05 -11.52
C ARG A 245 90.77 -5.89 -10.01
N ALA A 246 89.70 -5.31 -9.49
CA ALA A 246 89.45 -5.19 -8.05
C ALA A 246 89.36 -6.58 -7.36
N HIS A 247 88.87 -7.60 -8.07
CA HIS A 247 88.92 -9.00 -7.63
C HIS A 247 90.35 -9.50 -7.35
N ASN A 248 91.31 -9.13 -8.21
CA ASN A 248 92.69 -9.59 -8.11
C ASN A 248 93.39 -9.03 -6.85
N ASP A 249 92.93 -7.87 -6.37
CA ASP A 249 93.51 -7.18 -5.21
C ASP A 249 92.89 -7.60 -3.87
N SER A 250 91.64 -8.09 -3.85
CA SER A 250 90.87 -8.32 -2.61
C SER A 250 90.77 -9.79 -2.14
N PHE A 251 91.15 -10.78 -2.96
CA PHE A 251 91.04 -12.24 -2.68
C PHE A 251 89.63 -12.74 -2.26
N THR A 252 88.60 -11.89 -2.31
CA THR A 252 87.18 -12.20 -2.10
C THR A 252 86.47 -12.10 -3.44
N SER A 253 85.60 -13.06 -3.80
CA SER A 253 84.92 -13.08 -5.11
C SER A 253 83.88 -11.95 -5.23
N PRO A 254 84.11 -10.86 -6.00
CA PRO A 254 83.05 -9.94 -6.33
C PRO A 254 82.18 -10.56 -7.44
N ALA A 255 80.88 -10.33 -7.38
CA ALA A 255 79.97 -10.70 -8.45
C ALA A 255 80.07 -9.66 -9.58
N CYS A 256 81.12 -9.74 -10.39
CA CYS A 256 81.28 -8.87 -11.57
C CYS A 256 80.40 -9.39 -12.70
N ALA A 257 79.14 -8.98 -12.77
CA ALA A 257 78.24 -9.34 -13.86
C ALA A 257 77.36 -8.13 -14.14
N LEU A 258 77.07 -7.83 -15.40
CA LEU A 258 76.21 -6.68 -15.71
C LEU A 258 75.22 -6.96 -16.81
N PHE A 259 74.17 -6.16 -16.81
CA PHE A 259 73.32 -5.92 -17.95
C PHE A 259 73.74 -4.59 -18.58
N THR A 260 73.93 -4.58 -19.89
CA THR A 260 74.13 -3.33 -20.62
C THR A 260 72.85 -2.51 -20.58
N ASP A 261 72.98 -1.20 -20.80
CA ASP A 261 71.82 -0.38 -21.10
C ASP A 261 71.13 -0.83 -22.40
N MET A 262 69.99 -0.22 -22.72
CA MET A 262 69.16 -0.61 -23.86
C MET A 262 69.93 -0.43 -25.18
N LEU A 263 69.98 -1.51 -25.97
CA LEU A 263 70.67 -1.55 -27.26
C LEU A 263 69.68 -1.91 -28.37
N GLU A 264 69.91 -1.35 -29.55
CA GLU A 264 69.28 -1.79 -30.80
C GLU A 264 70.23 -2.75 -31.53
N LEU A 265 69.83 -4.03 -31.65
CA LEU A 265 70.66 -5.05 -32.29
C LEU A 265 70.39 -5.10 -33.80
N LYS A 266 71.39 -4.80 -34.63
CA LYS A 266 71.26 -4.77 -36.10
C LYS A 266 70.82 -6.10 -36.74
N ILE A 267 71.12 -7.24 -36.13
CA ILE A 267 70.80 -8.58 -36.68
C ILE A 267 69.31 -8.94 -36.44
N ARG A 268 68.73 -8.47 -35.34
CA ARG A 268 67.32 -8.59 -35.00
C ARG A 268 66.88 -7.24 -34.44
N PRO A 269 66.33 -6.35 -35.28
CA PRO A 269 65.99 -4.99 -34.87
C PRO A 269 64.97 -5.03 -33.73
N GLY A 270 65.11 -4.08 -32.82
CA GLY A 270 64.26 -3.94 -31.64
C GLY A 270 65.04 -3.84 -30.33
N PRO A 271 64.38 -3.39 -29.26
CA PRO A 271 65.04 -3.12 -27.98
C PRO A 271 65.52 -4.41 -27.31
N ALA A 272 66.79 -4.42 -26.91
CA ALA A 272 67.43 -5.56 -26.27
C ALA A 272 68.47 -5.12 -25.23
N ALA A 273 68.87 -6.06 -24.38
CA ALA A 273 70.00 -5.91 -23.46
C ALA A 273 71.04 -6.99 -23.74
N LEU A 274 72.31 -6.72 -23.42
CA LEU A 274 73.35 -7.74 -23.36
C LEU A 274 73.63 -8.08 -21.90
N ILE A 275 73.55 -9.36 -21.58
CA ILE A 275 74.01 -9.90 -20.30
C ILE A 275 75.49 -10.24 -20.45
N MET A 276 76.35 -9.76 -19.56
CA MET A 276 77.79 -9.98 -19.61
C MET A 276 78.29 -10.66 -18.34
N GLN A 277 78.94 -11.81 -18.51
CA GLN A 277 79.51 -12.64 -17.45
C GLN A 277 81.01 -12.82 -17.68
N PRO A 278 81.88 -12.59 -16.69
CA PRO A 278 83.32 -12.67 -16.85
C PRO A 278 83.76 -14.13 -16.85
N ILE A 279 84.81 -14.42 -17.60
CA ILE A 279 85.43 -15.74 -17.65
C ILE A 279 86.80 -15.64 -17.00
N PHE A 280 86.99 -16.43 -15.95
CA PHE A 280 88.27 -16.65 -15.28
C PHE A 280 88.67 -18.11 -15.48
N PRO A 281 89.89 -18.46 -15.95
CA PRO A 281 90.31 -19.84 -16.09
C PRO A 281 90.31 -20.57 -14.74
N ALA A 282 89.90 -21.84 -14.71
CA ALA A 282 89.74 -22.58 -13.45
C ALA A 282 91.03 -22.69 -12.62
N ASN A 283 92.21 -22.72 -13.26
CA ASN A 283 93.52 -22.76 -12.59
C ASN A 283 94.14 -21.36 -12.40
N ALA A 284 93.47 -20.29 -12.84
CA ALA A 284 93.94 -18.91 -12.76
C ALA A 284 92.77 -17.95 -12.50
N LEU A 285 92.12 -18.10 -11.34
CA LEU A 285 90.89 -17.39 -10.99
C LEU A 285 91.00 -15.87 -10.94
N ALA A 286 92.22 -15.33 -10.87
CA ALA A 286 92.46 -13.89 -10.79
C ALA A 286 92.70 -13.22 -12.17
N GLU A 287 92.68 -14.02 -13.25
CA GLU A 287 93.00 -13.55 -14.60
C GLU A 287 91.76 -13.56 -15.48
N LEU A 288 91.24 -12.38 -15.78
CA LEU A 288 90.11 -12.24 -16.70
C LEU A 288 90.56 -12.54 -18.15
N VAL A 289 89.95 -13.52 -18.80
CA VAL A 289 90.34 -13.92 -20.17
C VAL A 289 89.27 -13.65 -21.23
N GLY A 290 88.05 -13.34 -20.82
CA GLY A 290 86.94 -13.08 -21.72
C GLY A 290 85.63 -12.85 -20.98
N PHE A 291 84.54 -12.77 -21.74
CA PHE A 291 83.18 -12.67 -21.25
C PHE A 291 82.26 -13.65 -21.98
N ALA A 292 81.38 -14.34 -21.27
CA ALA A 292 80.21 -14.96 -21.86
C ALA A 292 79.11 -13.91 -21.92
N THR A 293 78.53 -13.73 -23.11
CA THR A 293 77.51 -12.73 -23.37
C THR A 293 76.26 -13.36 -23.94
N THR A 294 75.09 -12.84 -23.57
CA THR A 294 73.80 -13.31 -24.09
C THR A 294 72.93 -12.12 -24.45
N SER A 295 72.32 -12.15 -25.64
CA SER A 295 71.33 -11.15 -26.04
C SER A 295 69.96 -11.47 -25.42
N LEU A 296 69.36 -10.48 -24.78
CA LEU A 296 68.01 -10.53 -24.25
C LEU A 296 67.13 -9.55 -25.04
N HIS A 297 66.34 -10.07 -25.98
CA HIS A 297 65.31 -9.27 -26.64
C HIS A 297 64.11 -9.16 -25.72
N TRP A 298 63.62 -7.94 -25.50
CA TRP A 298 62.52 -7.69 -24.58
C TRP A 298 61.19 -8.29 -25.07
N GLU A 299 60.98 -8.36 -26.39
CA GLU A 299 59.86 -9.08 -26.99
C GLU A 299 59.87 -10.58 -26.61
N GLU A 300 61.04 -11.23 -26.60
CA GLU A 300 61.18 -12.63 -26.19
C GLU A 300 60.95 -12.81 -24.69
N ALA A 301 61.40 -11.85 -23.87
CA ALA A 301 61.24 -11.86 -22.42
C ALA A 301 59.77 -11.68 -21.98
N LEU A 302 58.99 -10.93 -22.77
CA LEU A 302 57.56 -10.72 -22.55
C LEU A 302 56.68 -11.79 -23.20
N ASN A 303 57.25 -12.63 -24.06
CA ASN A 303 56.49 -13.69 -24.71
C ASN A 303 56.10 -14.78 -23.70
N ASN A 304 54.85 -15.21 -23.71
CA ASN A 304 54.29 -16.22 -22.80
C ASN A 304 54.36 -15.88 -21.29
N ILE A 305 54.46 -14.60 -20.91
CA ILE A 305 54.40 -14.21 -19.49
C ILE A 305 52.98 -14.29 -18.90
N VAL A 306 51.97 -14.30 -19.77
CA VAL A 306 50.56 -14.50 -19.43
C VAL A 306 49.94 -15.58 -20.33
N PRO A 307 48.84 -16.22 -19.91
CA PRO A 307 48.10 -17.17 -20.75
C PRO A 307 47.48 -16.51 -22.00
N ASP A 308 47.34 -17.27 -23.08
CA ASP A 308 46.82 -16.81 -24.39
C ASP A 308 45.43 -16.15 -24.36
N TYR A 309 44.62 -16.46 -23.34
CA TYR A 309 43.28 -15.87 -23.17
C TYR A 309 43.32 -14.44 -22.60
N VAL A 310 44.45 -14.01 -22.05
CA VAL A 310 44.63 -12.65 -21.55
C VAL A 310 44.82 -11.73 -22.74
N ASN A 311 44.01 -10.67 -22.83
CA ASN A 311 44.07 -9.70 -23.89
C ASN A 311 44.19 -8.28 -23.31
N GLY A 312 45.13 -7.50 -23.84
CA GLY A 312 45.21 -6.07 -23.60
C GLY A 312 45.96 -5.72 -22.32
N LEU A 313 47.23 -6.11 -22.23
CA LEU A 313 48.17 -5.58 -21.23
C LEU A 313 49.20 -4.69 -21.93
N THR A 314 49.52 -3.57 -21.32
CA THR A 314 50.63 -2.71 -21.73
C THR A 314 51.81 -2.97 -20.80
N CYS A 315 52.98 -3.25 -21.35
CA CYS A 315 54.20 -3.53 -20.62
C CYS A 315 55.24 -2.47 -20.98
N VAL A 316 55.65 -1.68 -19.99
CA VAL A 316 56.68 -0.66 -20.13
C VAL A 316 57.96 -1.19 -19.53
N ILE A 317 59.02 -1.28 -20.34
CA ILE A 317 60.34 -1.66 -19.87
C ILE A 317 61.19 -0.40 -19.86
N SER A 318 61.73 -0.04 -18.70
CA SER A 318 62.51 1.17 -18.51
C SER A 318 63.84 0.91 -17.82
N THR A 319 64.88 1.63 -18.26
CA THR A 319 66.14 1.87 -17.56
C THR A 319 66.19 3.32 -17.10
N GLU A 320 67.33 3.77 -16.54
CA GLU A 320 67.53 5.18 -16.21
C GLU A 320 67.60 6.09 -17.46
N SER A 321 67.95 5.54 -18.62
CA SER A 321 68.21 6.30 -19.84
C SER A 321 67.11 6.19 -20.89
N ALA A 322 66.39 5.06 -20.94
CA ALA A 322 65.43 4.76 -21.99
C ALA A 322 64.22 3.98 -21.47
N SER A 323 63.10 4.08 -22.18
CA SER A 323 61.92 3.24 -21.94
C SER A 323 61.28 2.85 -23.25
N PHE A 324 60.62 1.70 -23.28
CA PHE A 324 59.89 1.20 -24.45
C PHE A 324 58.61 0.54 -24.00
N THR A 325 57.57 0.71 -24.81
CA THR A 325 56.24 0.21 -24.50
C THR A 325 55.86 -0.92 -25.45
N TYR A 326 55.39 -2.01 -24.87
CA TYR A 326 54.88 -3.19 -25.54
C TYR A 326 53.41 -3.39 -25.22
N GLU A 327 52.67 -4.02 -26.12
CA GLU A 327 51.29 -4.46 -25.90
C GLU A 327 51.18 -5.97 -26.09
N ILE A 328 50.57 -6.64 -25.12
CA ILE A 328 50.20 -8.05 -25.22
C ILE A 328 48.76 -8.13 -25.73
N ARG A 329 48.63 -8.64 -26.95
CA ARG A 329 47.35 -8.83 -27.64
C ARG A 329 46.83 -10.25 -27.48
N SER A 330 45.59 -10.48 -27.92
CA SER A 330 44.91 -11.77 -27.88
C SER A 330 45.76 -12.89 -28.51
N GLY A 331 45.91 -14.01 -27.81
CA GLY A 331 46.78 -15.11 -28.25
C GLY A 331 48.23 -15.01 -27.76
N GLY A 332 48.52 -14.07 -26.84
CA GLY A 332 49.83 -13.94 -26.20
C GLY A 332 50.90 -13.25 -27.05
N SER A 333 50.54 -12.69 -28.21
CA SER A 333 51.47 -11.98 -29.09
C SER A 333 51.90 -10.65 -28.48
N VAL A 334 53.21 -10.40 -28.47
CA VAL A 334 53.82 -9.15 -28.01
C VAL A 334 54.09 -8.24 -29.20
N GLU A 335 53.65 -6.99 -29.13
CA GLU A 335 53.89 -5.98 -30.16
C GLU A 335 54.59 -4.76 -29.54
N LEU A 336 55.67 -4.28 -30.17
CA LEU A 336 56.33 -3.04 -29.78
C LEU A 336 55.48 -1.85 -30.25
N LEU A 337 54.99 -1.02 -29.33
CA LEU A 337 54.26 0.20 -29.65
C LEU A 337 55.19 1.36 -29.99
N GLY A 338 56.37 1.40 -29.35
CA GLY A 338 57.40 2.40 -29.62
C GLY A 338 58.17 2.82 -28.36
N ASP A 339 58.95 3.88 -28.54
CA ASP A 339 59.86 4.42 -27.53
C ASP A 339 59.10 5.31 -26.54
N GLY A 340 59.58 5.32 -25.30
CA GLY A 340 58.95 5.99 -24.18
C GLY A 340 57.90 5.15 -23.47
N ASP A 341 57.35 5.72 -22.41
CA ASP A 341 56.15 5.21 -21.76
C ASP A 341 54.90 5.72 -22.51
N LEU A 342 54.25 4.81 -23.23
CA LEU A 342 53.07 5.06 -24.07
C LEU A 342 51.81 4.42 -23.49
N HIS A 343 51.80 4.09 -22.18
CA HIS A 343 50.60 3.56 -21.56
C HIS A 343 49.44 4.57 -21.56
N ASP A 344 48.22 4.05 -21.49
CA ASP A 344 47.04 4.89 -21.40
C ASP A 344 46.95 5.54 -20.02
N VAL A 345 47.04 6.87 -20.00
CA VAL A 345 47.08 7.72 -18.80
C VAL A 345 45.89 7.49 -17.85
N ARG A 346 44.78 6.93 -18.36
CA ARG A 346 43.62 6.56 -17.53
C ARG A 346 43.94 5.46 -16.51
N PHE A 347 45.03 4.73 -16.70
CA PHE A 347 45.40 3.59 -15.87
C PHE A 347 46.68 3.81 -15.04
N ASN A 348 47.14 5.06 -14.87
CA ASN A 348 48.33 5.38 -14.05
C ASN A 348 48.31 4.69 -12.67
N ASP A 349 47.15 4.65 -12.01
CA ASP A 349 46.99 4.07 -10.67
C ASP A 349 47.08 2.53 -10.62
N TYR A 350 47.14 1.87 -11.78
CA TYR A 350 47.16 0.41 -11.91
C TYR A 350 48.57 -0.14 -12.18
N GLY A 351 49.59 0.71 -12.28
CA GLY A 351 50.95 0.30 -12.59
C GLY A 351 51.50 -0.69 -11.55
N ASN A 352 51.85 -1.89 -11.99
CA ASN A 352 52.55 -2.87 -11.17
C ASN A 352 53.99 -3.02 -11.68
N SER A 353 54.95 -2.59 -10.86
CA SER A 353 56.37 -2.53 -11.24
C SER A 353 57.18 -3.61 -10.54
N VAL A 354 58.10 -4.25 -11.28
CA VAL A 354 59.11 -5.16 -10.74
C VAL A 354 60.47 -4.83 -11.34
N VAL A 355 61.53 -4.98 -10.55
CA VAL A 355 62.90 -4.98 -11.06
C VAL A 355 63.19 -6.36 -11.66
N LEU A 356 63.53 -6.41 -12.94
CA LEU A 356 63.73 -7.66 -13.68
C LEU A 356 65.09 -8.31 -13.42
N ASN A 357 66.12 -7.52 -13.10
CA ASN A 357 67.51 -7.96 -12.98
C ASN A 357 68.14 -7.54 -11.65
N GLU A 358 67.56 -7.98 -10.54
CA GLU A 358 68.13 -7.79 -9.19
C GLU A 358 69.40 -8.63 -9.01
N ILE A 359 70.53 -8.13 -9.51
CA ILE A 359 71.85 -8.73 -9.33
C ILE A 359 72.68 -7.89 -8.38
N GLN A 360 73.40 -8.56 -7.48
CA GLN A 360 74.44 -7.89 -6.70
C GLN A 360 75.68 -7.84 -7.58
N THR A 361 76.07 -6.64 -8.02
CA THR A 361 77.30 -6.46 -8.77
C THR A 361 78.04 -5.19 -8.37
N GLU A 362 79.37 -5.25 -8.46
CA GLU A 362 80.27 -4.13 -8.24
C GLU A 362 80.63 -3.42 -9.57
N ALA A 363 80.03 -3.82 -10.69
CA ALA A 363 80.21 -3.13 -11.96
C ALA A 363 79.38 -1.83 -12.00
N ASP A 364 80.06 -0.69 -12.05
CA ASP A 364 79.47 0.67 -12.02
C ASP A 364 78.41 0.96 -13.10
N THR A 365 78.43 0.23 -14.21
CA THR A 365 77.57 0.52 -15.38
C THR A 365 76.46 -0.52 -15.59
N ASN A 366 76.10 -1.26 -14.56
CA ASN A 366 74.97 -2.19 -14.63
C ASN A 366 73.64 -1.44 -14.77
N ALA A 367 72.97 -1.61 -15.89
CA ALA A 367 71.64 -1.04 -16.11
C ALA A 367 70.58 -1.84 -15.33
N VAL A 368 69.72 -1.14 -14.59
CA VAL A 368 68.60 -1.74 -13.88
C VAL A 368 67.34 -1.63 -14.73
N TYR A 369 66.72 -2.76 -15.05
CA TYR A 369 65.50 -2.83 -15.84
C TYR A 369 64.29 -2.97 -14.92
N VAL A 370 63.34 -2.06 -15.09
CA VAL A 370 62.04 -2.10 -14.42
C VAL A 370 60.98 -2.43 -15.47
N LEU A 371 60.18 -3.46 -15.20
CA LEU A 371 58.97 -3.74 -15.94
C LEU A 371 57.78 -3.19 -15.18
N THR A 372 57.02 -2.30 -15.80
CA THR A 372 55.73 -1.84 -15.30
C THR A 372 54.61 -2.35 -16.21
N VAL A 373 53.65 -3.06 -15.63
CA VAL A 373 52.47 -3.56 -16.35
C VAL A 373 51.28 -2.66 -16.05
N TYR A 374 50.52 -2.35 -17.10
CA TYR A 374 49.27 -1.59 -17.06
C TYR A 374 48.16 -2.36 -17.79
N PRO A 375 46.88 -2.21 -17.39
CA PRO A 375 45.77 -2.71 -18.15
C PRO A 375 45.45 -1.78 -19.34
N THR A 376 44.83 -2.33 -20.38
CA THR A 376 44.22 -1.54 -21.45
C THR A 376 42.69 -1.47 -21.31
N ALA A 377 42.05 -0.61 -22.10
CA ALA A 377 40.59 -0.61 -22.20
C ALA A 377 40.01 -1.97 -22.68
N ALA A 378 40.74 -2.71 -23.54
CA ALA A 378 40.32 -4.01 -24.04
C ALA A 378 40.25 -5.07 -22.91
N MET A 379 41.16 -4.98 -21.93
CA MET A 379 41.16 -5.86 -20.76
C MET A 379 39.87 -5.69 -19.96
N PHE A 380 39.51 -4.46 -19.59
CA PHE A 380 38.29 -4.18 -18.83
C PHE A 380 37.01 -4.47 -19.62
N GLN A 381 37.02 -4.28 -20.95
CA GLN A 381 35.88 -4.64 -21.81
C GLN A 381 35.55 -6.13 -21.77
N THR A 382 36.54 -6.99 -21.53
CA THR A 382 36.32 -8.45 -21.39
C THR A 382 35.43 -8.79 -20.19
N PHE A 383 35.41 -7.94 -19.15
CA PHE A 383 34.60 -8.11 -17.95
C PHE A 383 33.29 -7.31 -17.97
N SER A 384 33.14 -6.38 -18.92
CA SER A 384 31.92 -5.58 -19.04
C SER A 384 30.86 -6.37 -19.80
N THR A 385 29.82 -6.83 -19.09
CA THR A 385 28.74 -7.60 -19.71
C THR A 385 27.44 -6.80 -19.77
N LYS A 386 26.45 -7.30 -20.53
CA LYS A 386 25.09 -6.74 -20.52
C LYS A 386 24.26 -7.23 -19.32
N PHE A 387 24.83 -8.05 -18.45
CA PHE A 387 24.12 -8.71 -17.34
C PHE A 387 23.50 -7.72 -16.33
N PRO A 388 24.18 -6.63 -15.91
CA PRO A 388 23.58 -5.62 -15.03
C PRO A 388 22.31 -5.00 -15.63
N LEU A 389 22.33 -4.72 -16.93
CA LEU A 389 21.19 -4.13 -17.64
C LEU A 389 20.02 -5.12 -17.77
N VAL A 390 20.31 -6.38 -18.09
CA VAL A 390 19.27 -7.43 -18.19
C VAL A 390 18.60 -7.65 -16.84
N ILE A 391 19.35 -7.68 -15.74
CA ILE A 391 18.80 -7.83 -14.39
C ILE A 391 17.96 -6.61 -14.00
N ALA A 392 18.44 -5.39 -14.23
CA ALA A 392 17.69 -4.18 -13.94
C ALA A 392 16.34 -4.14 -14.67
N LEU A 393 16.33 -4.49 -15.96
CA LEU A 393 15.10 -4.62 -16.75
C LEU A 393 14.18 -5.73 -16.24
N SER A 394 14.76 -6.86 -15.80
CA SER A 394 13.99 -7.97 -15.23
C SER A 394 13.29 -7.59 -13.93
N PHE A 395 13.97 -6.86 -13.03
CA PHE A 395 13.35 -6.31 -11.81
C PHE A 395 12.19 -5.37 -12.14
N LEU A 396 12.38 -4.49 -13.13
CA LEU A 396 11.35 -3.57 -13.59
C LEU A 396 10.14 -4.32 -14.15
N GLY A 397 10.37 -5.39 -14.93
CA GLY A 397 9.33 -6.27 -15.45
C GLY A 397 8.55 -7.01 -14.37
N VAL A 398 9.23 -7.56 -13.36
CA VAL A 398 8.59 -8.26 -12.23
C VAL A 398 7.71 -7.29 -11.42
N ILE A 399 8.22 -6.10 -11.09
CA ILE A 399 7.45 -5.13 -10.31
C ILE A 399 6.25 -4.61 -11.12
N PHE A 400 6.42 -4.39 -12.43
CA PHE A 400 5.31 -4.04 -13.32
C PHE A 400 4.23 -5.13 -13.34
N LEU A 401 4.62 -6.40 -13.44
CA LEU A 401 3.71 -7.54 -13.38
C LEU A 401 2.99 -7.63 -12.02
N CYS A 402 3.71 -7.50 -10.90
CA CYS A 402 3.12 -7.48 -9.56
C CYS A 402 2.12 -6.33 -9.40
N THR A 403 2.43 -5.17 -9.97
CA THR A 403 1.54 -4.00 -9.97
C THR A 403 0.24 -4.33 -10.73
N ILE A 404 0.33 -4.91 -11.93
CA ILE A 404 -0.84 -5.36 -12.70
C ILE A 404 -1.67 -6.38 -11.91
N LEU A 405 -1.02 -7.39 -11.30
CA LEU A 405 -1.71 -8.43 -10.52
C LEU A 405 -2.43 -7.84 -9.31
N PHE A 406 -1.82 -6.89 -8.61
CA PHE A 406 -2.47 -6.17 -7.51
C PHE A 406 -3.73 -5.43 -7.98
N PHE A 407 -3.69 -4.79 -9.16
CA PHE A 407 -4.86 -4.12 -9.73
C PHE A 407 -5.96 -5.09 -10.15
N LEU A 408 -5.60 -6.22 -10.75
CA LEU A 408 -6.56 -7.26 -11.08
C LEU A 408 -7.24 -7.80 -9.82
N TYR A 409 -6.46 -8.06 -8.77
CA TYR A 409 -6.98 -8.47 -7.48
C TYR A 409 -7.93 -7.43 -6.87
N ASP A 410 -7.51 -6.16 -6.81
CA ASP A 410 -8.35 -5.08 -6.28
C ASP A 410 -9.66 -4.90 -7.07
N TYR A 411 -9.59 -5.02 -8.40
CA TYR A 411 -10.77 -4.98 -9.26
C TYR A 411 -11.74 -6.14 -8.96
N LEU A 412 -11.24 -7.38 -8.85
CA LEU A 412 -12.05 -8.55 -8.55
C LEU A 412 -12.70 -8.44 -7.17
N MET A 413 -11.95 -8.00 -6.15
CA MET A 413 -12.48 -7.79 -4.80
C MET A 413 -13.60 -6.73 -4.78
N ARG A 414 -13.47 -5.66 -5.56
CA ARG A 414 -14.52 -4.64 -5.69
C ARG A 414 -15.76 -5.16 -6.38
N TYR A 415 -15.57 -5.93 -7.43
CA TYR A 415 -16.68 -6.56 -8.14
C TYR A 415 -17.47 -7.47 -7.20
N GLU A 416 -16.79 -8.31 -6.42
CA GLU A 416 -17.44 -9.18 -5.45
C GLU A 416 -18.17 -8.39 -4.34
N ALA A 417 -17.53 -7.35 -3.79
CA ALA A 417 -18.14 -6.51 -2.78
C ALA A 417 -19.41 -5.80 -3.29
N ALA A 418 -19.40 -5.31 -4.53
CA ALA A 418 -20.56 -4.68 -5.15
C ALA A 418 -21.73 -5.67 -5.32
N GLN A 419 -21.45 -6.92 -5.73
CA GLN A 419 -22.46 -7.97 -5.86
C GLN A 419 -23.11 -8.32 -4.53
N ARG A 420 -22.30 -8.48 -3.46
CA ARG A 420 -22.82 -8.76 -2.12
C ARG A 420 -23.75 -7.66 -1.62
N LYS A 421 -23.40 -6.39 -1.87
CA LYS A 421 -24.23 -5.24 -1.49
C LYS A 421 -25.57 -5.25 -2.23
N LEU A 422 -25.56 -5.50 -3.53
CA LEU A 422 -26.77 -5.59 -4.34
C LEU A 422 -27.71 -6.71 -3.88
N ILE A 423 -27.17 -7.89 -3.55
CA ILE A 423 -27.95 -9.02 -3.04
C ILE A 423 -28.63 -8.67 -1.72
N LEU A 424 -27.90 -8.03 -0.79
CA LEU A 424 -28.45 -7.58 0.50
C LEU A 424 -29.58 -6.56 0.31
N GLU A 425 -29.39 -5.55 -0.54
CA GLU A 425 -30.44 -4.56 -0.85
C GLU A 425 -31.68 -5.22 -1.47
N THR A 426 -31.48 -6.20 -2.35
CA THR A 426 -32.58 -6.94 -2.98
C THR A 426 -33.37 -7.77 -1.96
N LYS A 427 -32.67 -8.49 -1.07
CA LYS A 427 -33.30 -9.25 0.02
C LYS A 427 -34.13 -8.34 0.93
N ARG A 428 -33.59 -7.17 1.31
CA ARG A 428 -34.30 -6.19 2.16
C ARG A 428 -35.55 -5.64 1.48
N ARG A 429 -35.43 -5.23 0.21
CA ARG A 429 -36.58 -4.76 -0.58
C ARG A 429 -37.68 -5.82 -0.68
N PHE A 430 -37.29 -7.09 -0.85
CA PHE A 430 -38.23 -8.21 -0.86
C PHE A 430 -38.96 -8.37 0.49
N VAL A 431 -38.27 -8.30 1.63
CA VAL A 431 -38.91 -8.38 2.96
C VAL A 431 -39.95 -7.28 3.16
N ARG A 432 -39.62 -6.04 2.79
CA ARG A 432 -40.56 -4.90 2.90
C ARG A 432 -41.79 -5.10 2.01
N PHE A 433 -41.58 -5.56 0.78
CA PHE A 433 -42.67 -5.88 -0.15
C PHE A 433 -43.60 -6.96 0.40
N ILE A 434 -43.05 -8.10 0.87
CA ILE A 434 -43.85 -9.19 1.47
C ILE A 434 -44.63 -8.70 2.67
N SER A 435 -44.02 -7.86 3.51
CA SER A 435 -44.68 -7.28 4.68
C SER A 435 -45.91 -6.45 4.29
N HIS A 436 -45.80 -5.64 3.24
CA HIS A 436 -46.91 -4.85 2.71
C HIS A 436 -48.05 -5.73 2.16
N GLU A 437 -47.70 -6.71 1.31
CA GLU A 437 -48.68 -7.59 0.65
C GLU A 437 -49.45 -8.50 1.63
N ILE A 438 -48.84 -8.89 2.76
CA ILE A 438 -49.51 -9.69 3.79
C ILE A 438 -50.36 -8.80 4.71
N ARG A 439 -49.91 -7.58 5.02
CA ARG A 439 -50.61 -6.67 5.94
C ARG A 439 -51.95 -6.22 5.39
N THR A 440 -52.02 -5.87 4.10
CA THR A 440 -53.22 -5.34 3.46
C THR A 440 -54.45 -6.27 3.56
N PRO A 441 -54.38 -7.57 3.19
CA PRO A 441 -55.51 -8.48 3.36
C PRO A 441 -55.80 -8.77 4.84
N LEU A 442 -54.77 -8.87 5.69
CA LEU A 442 -54.93 -9.20 7.10
C LEU A 442 -55.62 -8.08 7.89
N ASN A 443 -55.27 -6.83 7.62
CA ASN A 443 -55.98 -5.66 8.17
C ASN A 443 -57.43 -5.61 7.72
N THR A 444 -57.71 -6.00 6.46
CA THR A 444 -59.08 -6.10 5.94
C THR A 444 -59.90 -7.14 6.70
N VAL A 445 -59.29 -8.29 7.02
CA VAL A 445 -59.90 -9.35 7.84
C VAL A 445 -60.18 -8.85 9.26
N CYS A 446 -59.20 -8.23 9.93
CA CYS A 446 -59.37 -7.68 11.28
C CYS A 446 -60.52 -6.68 11.36
N ILE A 447 -60.58 -5.73 10.43
CA ILE A 447 -61.63 -4.72 10.36
C ILE A 447 -63.00 -5.36 10.05
N GLY A 448 -63.03 -6.35 9.16
CA GLY A 448 -64.24 -7.10 8.82
C GLY A 448 -64.81 -7.87 10.03
N LEU A 449 -63.94 -8.50 10.82
CA LEU A 449 -64.32 -9.19 12.06
C LEU A 449 -64.78 -8.22 13.14
N GLU A 450 -64.15 -7.04 13.26
CA GLU A 450 -64.59 -6.00 14.20
C GLU A 450 -65.98 -5.45 13.87
N LEU A 451 -66.31 -5.34 12.58
CA LEU A 451 -67.67 -5.02 12.14
C LEU A 451 -68.66 -6.14 12.47
N LEU A 452 -68.28 -7.39 12.20
CA LEU A 452 -69.12 -8.55 12.47
C LEU A 452 -69.41 -8.68 13.96
N GLU A 453 -68.42 -8.48 14.82
CA GLU A 453 -68.56 -8.45 16.28
C GLU A 453 -69.52 -7.35 16.72
N ARG A 454 -69.41 -6.14 16.15
CA ARG A 454 -70.33 -5.03 16.46
C ARG A 454 -71.75 -5.29 16.01
N GLU A 455 -71.96 -5.95 14.87
CA GLU A 455 -73.30 -6.29 14.38
C GLU A 455 -73.91 -7.46 15.16
N LEU A 456 -73.12 -8.48 15.51
CA LEU A 456 -73.51 -9.55 16.41
C LEU A 456 -73.99 -8.97 17.74
N ARG A 457 -73.18 -8.13 18.42
CA ARG A 457 -73.55 -7.45 19.68
C ARG A 457 -74.82 -6.60 19.54
N ARG A 458 -75.03 -5.98 18.38
CA ARG A 458 -76.21 -5.15 18.10
C ARG A 458 -77.47 -5.99 17.96
N GLU A 459 -77.41 -7.14 17.29
CA GLU A 459 -78.53 -8.08 17.20
C GLU A 459 -78.80 -8.76 18.56
N THR A 460 -77.77 -9.10 19.34
CA THR A 460 -77.97 -9.59 20.72
C THR A 460 -78.69 -8.58 21.60
N SER A 461 -78.44 -7.27 21.40
CA SER A 461 -79.13 -6.20 22.14
C SER A 461 -80.59 -5.96 21.70
N LYS A 462 -81.01 -6.49 20.53
CA LYS A 462 -82.39 -6.38 20.01
C LYS A 462 -83.25 -7.60 20.34
N LEU A 463 -82.65 -8.77 20.60
CA LEU A 463 -83.39 -9.95 21.03
C LEU A 463 -83.85 -9.79 22.50
N SER A 464 -85.11 -9.39 22.67
CA SER A 464 -85.86 -9.65 23.90
C SER A 464 -86.07 -11.16 24.06
N VAL A 465 -85.75 -11.68 25.24
CA VAL A 465 -85.93 -13.09 25.62
C VAL A 465 -87.40 -13.50 25.47
N GLU A 466 -87.69 -14.43 24.55
CA GLU A 466 -88.89 -15.27 24.61
C GLU A 466 -88.45 -16.74 24.79
N MET A 467 -89.07 -17.42 25.76
CA MET A 467 -88.84 -18.83 26.09
C MET A 467 -89.90 -19.71 25.41
N ASP A 468 -89.52 -20.87 24.89
CA ASP A 468 -90.46 -21.94 24.49
C ASP A 468 -90.62 -22.98 25.63
N GLU A 469 -91.72 -23.76 25.59
CA GLU A 469 -92.28 -24.63 26.64
C GLU A 469 -91.37 -25.75 27.17
N THR A 470 -90.13 -25.87 26.69
CA THR A 470 -89.12 -26.84 27.17
C THR A 470 -87.90 -26.19 27.86
N GLY A 471 -87.86 -24.87 28.00
CA GLY A 471 -86.86 -24.18 28.82
C GLY A 471 -85.47 -24.02 28.22
N PHE A 472 -85.31 -24.15 26.89
CA PHE A 472 -84.04 -23.88 26.19
C PHE A 472 -84.14 -22.66 25.25
N PRO A 473 -83.17 -21.71 25.27
CA PRO A 473 -83.16 -20.58 24.35
C PRO A 473 -82.48 -20.95 23.01
N LEU A 474 -83.24 -20.91 21.91
CA LEU A 474 -82.82 -21.28 20.55
C LEU A 474 -81.93 -20.23 19.82
N ALA A 475 -81.52 -19.14 20.47
CA ALA A 475 -80.82 -18.03 19.80
C ALA A 475 -79.52 -17.53 20.47
N VAL A 476 -79.11 -18.09 21.61
CA VAL A 476 -77.92 -17.61 22.36
C VAL A 476 -76.68 -18.46 22.06
N GLU A 477 -76.81 -19.78 21.90
CA GLU A 477 -75.67 -20.68 21.63
C GLU A 477 -75.01 -20.41 20.26
N ASP A 478 -75.78 -20.10 19.22
CA ASP A 478 -75.23 -19.79 17.89
C ASP A 478 -74.50 -18.44 17.88
N ILE A 479 -75.02 -17.42 18.58
CA ILE A 479 -74.38 -16.10 18.66
C ILE A 479 -73.09 -16.18 19.47
N ASP A 480 -73.08 -16.92 20.58
CA ASP A 480 -71.88 -17.14 21.40
C ASP A 480 -70.82 -17.97 20.66
N PHE A 481 -71.23 -18.97 19.87
CA PHE A 481 -70.32 -19.71 19.00
C PHE A 481 -69.69 -18.81 17.93
N TRP A 482 -70.50 -18.01 17.21
CA TRP A 482 -69.98 -17.05 16.22
C TRP A 482 -69.13 -15.97 16.86
N HIS A 483 -69.45 -15.53 18.07
CA HIS A 483 -68.63 -14.61 18.84
C HIS A 483 -67.26 -15.24 19.18
N THR A 484 -67.25 -16.49 19.65
CA THR A 484 -66.04 -17.25 19.95
C THR A 484 -65.15 -17.42 18.71
N VAL A 485 -65.72 -17.90 17.60
CA VAL A 485 -64.97 -18.07 16.33
C VAL A 485 -64.45 -16.72 15.80
N THR A 486 -65.25 -15.66 15.89
CA THR A 486 -64.82 -14.32 15.46
C THR A 486 -63.68 -13.79 16.34
N MET A 487 -63.74 -14.03 17.65
CA MET A 487 -62.65 -13.70 18.58
C MET A 487 -61.39 -14.50 18.27
N ASP A 488 -61.49 -15.81 18.05
CA ASP A 488 -60.36 -16.68 17.73
C ASP A 488 -59.66 -16.24 16.43
N VAL A 489 -60.43 -15.95 15.37
CA VAL A 489 -59.84 -15.51 14.09
C VAL A 489 -59.24 -14.11 14.22
N LYS A 490 -59.87 -13.21 14.98
CA LYS A 490 -59.35 -11.86 15.25
C LYS A 490 -58.05 -11.92 16.05
N GLU A 491 -57.97 -12.78 17.05
CA GLU A 491 -56.76 -12.99 17.86
C GLU A 491 -55.63 -13.57 17.01
N ASN A 492 -55.89 -14.59 16.20
CA ASN A 492 -54.90 -15.15 15.27
C ASN A 492 -54.42 -14.13 14.23
N ALA A 493 -55.33 -13.30 13.70
CA ALA A 493 -54.98 -12.25 12.76
C ALA A 493 -54.14 -11.15 13.44
N ALA A 494 -54.47 -10.75 14.66
CA ALA A 494 -53.69 -9.80 15.45
C ALA A 494 -52.28 -10.33 15.76
N ILE A 495 -52.15 -11.62 16.10
CA ILE A 495 -50.85 -12.28 16.31
C ILE A 495 -50.01 -12.24 15.02
N ALA A 496 -50.60 -12.56 13.87
CA ALA A 496 -49.90 -12.52 12.58
C ALA A 496 -49.44 -11.10 12.20
N VAL A 497 -50.26 -10.07 12.45
CA VAL A 497 -49.85 -8.66 12.28
C VAL A 497 -48.70 -8.31 13.23
N SER A 498 -48.74 -8.77 14.47
CA SER A 498 -47.70 -8.52 15.46
C SER A 498 -46.35 -9.12 15.02
N ILE A 499 -46.33 -10.37 14.56
CA ILE A 499 -45.10 -11.03 14.06
C ILE A 499 -44.48 -10.27 12.89
N LEU A 500 -45.33 -9.79 11.98
CA LEU A 500 -44.91 -9.04 10.81
C LEU A 500 -44.35 -7.65 11.18
N ASN A 501 -44.92 -7.00 12.20
CA ASN A 501 -44.37 -5.77 12.77
C ASN A 501 -43.04 -6.01 13.49
N ASP A 502 -42.88 -7.13 14.20
CA ASP A 502 -41.61 -7.50 14.83
C ASP A 502 -40.50 -7.69 13.78
N MET A 503 -40.80 -8.38 12.67
CA MET A 503 -39.86 -8.59 11.57
C MET A 503 -39.41 -7.27 10.92
N LEU A 504 -40.32 -6.29 10.79
CA LEU A 504 -39.98 -4.96 10.28
C LEU A 504 -39.20 -4.13 11.29
N ASN A 505 -39.57 -4.17 12.57
CA ASN A 505 -38.83 -3.48 13.63
C ASN A 505 -37.40 -4.03 13.69
N TYR A 506 -37.23 -5.33 13.49
CA TYR A 506 -35.92 -5.96 13.35
C TYR A 506 -35.12 -5.40 12.14
N ASP A 507 -35.70 -5.34 10.93
CA ASP A 507 -35.03 -4.73 9.76
C ASP A 507 -34.64 -3.26 10.05
N LYS A 508 -35.52 -2.49 10.71
CA LYS A 508 -35.25 -1.09 11.09
C LYS A 508 -34.12 -0.96 12.12
N LEU A 509 -34.03 -1.89 13.08
CA LEU A 509 -32.95 -1.94 14.07
C LEU A 509 -31.61 -2.33 13.41
N GLU A 510 -31.59 -3.37 12.58
CA GLU A 510 -30.38 -3.83 11.87
C GLU A 510 -29.82 -2.74 10.92
N THR A 511 -30.72 -1.98 10.29
CA THR A 511 -30.37 -0.88 9.39
C THR A 511 -30.10 0.45 10.10
N LYS A 512 -30.30 0.52 11.42
CA LYS A 512 -30.21 1.75 12.24
C LYS A 512 -31.13 2.88 11.75
N THR A 513 -32.25 2.53 11.12
CA THR A 513 -33.27 3.49 10.67
C THR A 513 -34.46 3.56 11.61
N LEU A 514 -34.41 2.88 12.77
CA LEU A 514 -35.42 3.03 13.81
C LEU A 514 -35.16 4.36 14.53
N GLU A 515 -36.00 5.35 14.26
CA GLU A 515 -35.99 6.63 14.97
C GLU A 515 -36.98 6.58 16.14
N LEU A 516 -36.59 7.19 17.26
CA LEU A 516 -37.40 7.28 18.48
C LEU A 516 -38.14 8.62 18.49
N GLU A 517 -39.43 8.60 18.78
CA GLU A 517 -40.18 9.81 19.10
C GLU A 517 -39.93 10.14 20.59
N THR A 518 -38.88 10.91 20.87
CA THR A 518 -38.45 11.15 22.26
C THR A 518 -39.28 12.23 22.95
N GLU A 519 -39.91 11.87 24.06
CA GLU A 519 -40.66 12.76 24.96
C GLU A 519 -40.26 12.55 26.44
N GLU A 520 -40.77 13.40 27.34
CA GLU A 520 -40.61 13.21 28.79
C GLU A 520 -41.62 12.15 29.26
N VAL A 521 -41.13 10.93 29.49
CA VAL A 521 -41.97 9.80 29.91
C VAL A 521 -41.90 9.62 31.42
N ASN A 522 -43.05 9.53 32.08
CA ASN A 522 -43.10 9.15 33.50
C ASN A 522 -42.94 7.62 33.62
N PRO A 523 -41.78 7.11 34.07
CA PRO A 523 -41.51 5.68 34.08
C PRO A 523 -42.35 4.92 35.09
N TRP A 524 -42.74 5.57 36.19
CA TRP A 524 -43.53 4.95 37.26
C TRP A 524 -44.94 4.64 36.78
N LEU A 525 -45.57 5.62 36.13
CA LEU A 525 -46.90 5.45 35.53
C LEU A 525 -46.86 4.43 34.39
N LEU A 526 -45.85 4.51 33.50
CA LEU A 526 -45.70 3.58 32.38
C LEU A 526 -45.61 2.12 32.83
N ILE A 527 -44.80 1.84 33.86
CA ILE A 527 -44.63 0.48 34.38
C ILE A 527 -45.90 -0.01 35.07
N ASP A 528 -46.54 0.84 35.89
CA ASP A 528 -47.80 0.50 36.56
C ASP A 528 -48.92 0.18 35.56
N GLU A 529 -49.13 1.04 34.56
CA GLU A 529 -50.12 0.84 33.50
C GLU A 529 -49.83 -0.43 32.70
N THR A 530 -48.56 -0.69 32.38
CA THR A 530 -48.17 -1.89 31.64
C THR A 530 -48.46 -3.16 32.43
N ILE A 531 -48.15 -3.19 33.73
CA ILE A 531 -48.41 -4.34 34.60
C ILE A 531 -49.91 -4.56 34.79
N HIS A 532 -50.69 -3.48 34.91
CA HIS A 532 -52.14 -3.56 35.07
C HIS A 532 -52.81 -4.34 33.93
N GLN A 533 -52.31 -4.21 32.69
CA GLN A 533 -52.80 -4.94 31.51
C GLN A 533 -52.69 -6.47 31.65
N PHE A 534 -51.72 -6.96 32.42
CA PHE A 534 -51.47 -8.40 32.62
C PHE A 534 -52.12 -8.97 33.88
N HIS A 535 -52.70 -8.14 34.75
CA HIS A 535 -53.27 -8.60 36.02
C HIS A 535 -54.38 -9.64 35.83
N LEU A 536 -55.31 -9.38 34.90
CA LEU A 536 -56.38 -10.34 34.58
C LEU A 536 -55.84 -11.66 34.00
N GLN A 537 -54.81 -11.60 33.15
CA GLN A 537 -54.19 -12.79 32.57
C GLN A 537 -53.43 -13.61 33.62
N ALA A 538 -52.82 -12.94 34.61
CA ALA A 538 -52.17 -13.58 35.74
C ALA A 538 -53.19 -14.28 36.65
N VAL A 539 -54.32 -13.63 36.95
CA VAL A 539 -55.43 -14.23 37.71
C VAL A 539 -56.03 -15.43 36.98
N ASP A 540 -56.28 -15.33 35.68
CA ASP A 540 -56.81 -16.43 34.85
C ASP A 540 -55.89 -17.66 34.85
N ARG A 541 -54.57 -17.44 34.94
CA ARG A 541 -53.54 -18.49 34.99
C ARG A 541 -53.14 -18.92 36.40
N ASP A 542 -53.76 -18.37 37.44
CA ASP A 542 -53.41 -18.58 38.85
C ASP A 542 -51.93 -18.27 39.16
N VAL A 543 -51.41 -17.15 38.64
CA VAL A 543 -50.03 -16.68 38.86
C VAL A 543 -50.07 -15.40 39.70
N GLU A 544 -49.30 -15.35 40.79
CA GLU A 544 -49.21 -14.17 41.67
C GLU A 544 -48.32 -13.11 41.02
N LEU A 545 -48.90 -12.01 40.54
CA LEU A 545 -48.18 -10.86 39.97
C LEU A 545 -48.11 -9.72 40.99
N LYS A 546 -46.90 -9.36 41.43
CA LYS A 546 -46.65 -8.33 42.43
C LYS A 546 -45.74 -7.23 41.88
N LEU A 547 -46.14 -5.96 42.11
CA LEU A 547 -45.32 -4.77 41.84
C LEU A 547 -44.84 -4.18 43.17
N THR A 548 -43.54 -3.92 43.28
CA THR A 548 -42.93 -3.26 44.43
C THR A 548 -42.05 -2.10 43.98
N PHE A 549 -42.34 -0.91 44.49
CA PHE A 549 -41.46 0.24 44.37
C PHE A 549 -40.52 0.27 45.57
N GLU A 550 -39.22 0.26 45.31
CA GLU A 550 -38.19 0.30 46.35
C GLU A 550 -37.55 1.70 46.38
N GLU A 551 -37.65 2.38 47.53
CA GLU A 551 -36.97 3.66 47.76
C GLU A 551 -35.46 3.46 47.89
N SER A 552 -34.69 4.32 47.22
CA SER A 552 -33.23 4.26 47.17
C SER A 552 -32.61 4.33 48.58
N LYS A 553 -32.05 3.22 49.06
CA LYS A 553 -31.02 3.27 50.10
C LYS A 553 -29.69 3.56 49.42
N ASN A 554 -29.04 4.66 49.80
CA ASN A 554 -27.66 4.99 49.43
C ASN A 554 -26.81 3.71 49.36
N CYS A 555 -26.45 3.29 48.15
CA CYS A 555 -25.68 2.06 47.94
C CYS A 555 -24.20 2.31 48.25
N ASN A 556 -23.86 2.33 49.54
CA ASN A 556 -22.57 1.83 49.96
C ASN A 556 -22.72 0.32 50.18
N SER A 557 -22.00 -0.47 49.37
CA SER A 557 -21.87 -1.93 49.38
C SER A 557 -22.90 -2.76 48.60
N VAL A 558 -22.61 -2.98 47.31
CA VAL A 558 -22.84 -4.29 46.67
C VAL A 558 -21.51 -4.70 46.05
N GLY A 559 -20.98 -5.84 46.51
CA GLY A 559 -19.62 -6.28 46.25
C GLY A 559 -19.38 -6.67 44.79
N THR A 560 -18.46 -5.95 44.15
CA THR A 560 -17.65 -6.46 43.04
C THR A 560 -16.68 -7.51 43.61
N SER A 561 -17.02 -8.79 43.46
CA SER A 561 -16.03 -9.85 43.56
C SER A 561 -15.38 -10.03 42.18
N MET A 562 -14.05 -9.98 42.16
CA MET A 562 -13.11 -10.27 41.06
C MET A 562 -12.62 -9.08 40.20
N LEU A 563 -11.70 -8.26 40.74
CA LEU A 563 -10.30 -8.13 40.26
C LEU A 563 -9.49 -7.11 41.09
N GLY A 564 -8.46 -7.59 41.80
CA GLY A 564 -7.11 -6.99 41.96
C GLY A 564 -6.88 -5.54 42.42
N SER A 565 -6.52 -5.41 43.71
CA SER A 565 -5.36 -4.67 44.29
C SER A 565 -5.21 -3.12 44.26
N LEU A 566 -4.98 -2.60 45.48
CA LEU A 566 -4.23 -1.39 45.95
C LEU A 566 -5.04 -0.16 46.48
N PRO A 567 -4.48 0.60 47.45
CA PRO A 567 -5.23 1.14 48.58
C PRO A 567 -5.26 2.68 48.63
N SER A 568 -6.26 3.25 49.30
CA SER A 568 -6.10 4.22 50.40
C SER A 568 -7.41 4.97 50.65
N THR A 569 -7.70 5.12 51.93
CA THR A 569 -8.84 5.80 52.53
C THR A 569 -8.73 7.32 52.40
N GLN A 570 -9.78 7.96 51.85
CA GLN A 570 -10.11 9.36 52.12
C GLN A 570 -11.65 9.46 52.29
N PRO A 571 -12.15 10.07 53.38
CA PRO A 571 -13.58 10.29 53.54
C PRO A 571 -14.01 11.47 52.65
N CYS A 572 -14.93 11.22 51.72
CA CYS A 572 -15.60 12.29 50.96
C CYS A 572 -16.69 12.93 51.83
N GLY A 573 -16.77 14.25 51.77
CA GLY A 573 -17.62 15.10 52.59
C GLY A 573 -19.12 15.01 52.26
N GLU A 574 -19.91 15.59 53.16
CA GLU A 574 -21.36 15.73 53.09
C GLU A 574 -21.80 16.45 51.80
N VAL A 575 -22.73 15.84 51.07
CA VAL A 575 -23.43 16.45 49.93
C VAL A 575 -24.82 16.90 50.42
N PRO A 576 -25.32 18.11 50.06
CA PRO A 576 -26.65 18.56 50.47
C PRO A 576 -27.74 17.71 49.82
N THR A 577 -28.67 17.20 50.63
CA THR A 577 -29.91 16.58 50.18
C THR A 577 -30.89 17.65 49.72
N THR A 578 -31.01 17.87 48.42
CA THR A 578 -32.22 18.46 47.83
C THR A 578 -33.21 17.33 47.57
N ASP A 579 -34.30 17.31 48.34
CA ASP A 579 -35.42 16.37 48.23
C ASP A 579 -36.14 16.54 46.88
N ILE A 580 -35.66 15.84 45.85
CA ILE A 580 -36.40 15.70 44.59
C ILE A 580 -37.36 14.51 44.77
N GLU A 581 -38.66 14.80 44.76
CA GLU A 581 -39.71 13.77 44.77
C GLU A 581 -39.51 12.81 43.58
N ILE A 582 -39.49 11.50 43.87
CA ILE A 582 -39.25 10.42 42.89
C ILE A 582 -40.25 10.49 41.70
N SER A 583 -41.46 10.98 41.94
CA SER A 583 -42.52 11.22 40.96
C SER A 583 -42.16 12.23 39.86
N ASN A 584 -41.16 13.10 40.10
CA ASN A 584 -40.72 14.15 39.17
C ASN A 584 -39.58 13.70 38.25
N LEU A 585 -39.15 12.44 38.37
CA LEU A 585 -38.12 11.86 37.51
C LEU A 585 -38.74 11.27 36.25
N VAL A 586 -38.15 11.61 35.12
CA VAL A 586 -38.62 11.19 33.79
C VAL A 586 -37.54 10.43 33.05
N VAL A 587 -37.95 9.55 32.15
CA VAL A 587 -37.08 8.96 31.12
C VAL A 587 -37.29 9.75 29.84
N ILE A 588 -36.21 10.18 29.18
CA ILE A 588 -36.31 10.77 27.85
C ILE A 588 -36.37 9.62 26.84
N GLY A 589 -37.54 9.41 26.25
CA GLY A 589 -37.78 8.23 25.44
C GLY A 589 -39.11 8.21 24.70
N ASP A 590 -39.31 7.17 23.91
CA ASP A 590 -40.54 6.87 23.19
C ASP A 590 -41.40 5.97 24.07
N GLU A 591 -42.51 6.51 24.60
CA GLU A 591 -43.39 5.83 25.54
C GLU A 591 -43.93 4.51 24.97
N VAL A 592 -44.34 4.52 23.70
CA VAL A 592 -44.92 3.35 23.02
C VAL A 592 -43.88 2.23 22.91
N ARG A 593 -42.63 2.58 22.58
CA ARG A 593 -41.53 1.61 22.45
C ARG A 593 -41.06 1.10 23.80
N LEU A 594 -40.98 1.95 24.82
CA LEU A 594 -40.65 1.51 26.17
C LEU A 594 -41.76 0.61 26.76
N SER A 595 -43.03 0.95 26.54
CA SER A 595 -44.16 0.05 26.87
C SER A 595 -44.00 -1.31 26.18
N GLN A 596 -43.61 -1.32 24.90
CA GLN A 596 -43.36 -2.56 24.15
C GLN A 596 -42.25 -3.42 24.80
N VAL A 597 -41.17 -2.81 25.30
CA VAL A 597 -40.10 -3.52 26.03
C VAL A 597 -40.68 -4.22 27.26
N PHE A 598 -41.38 -3.49 28.13
CA PHE A 598 -41.95 -4.03 29.36
C PHE A 598 -42.98 -5.12 29.07
N ARG A 599 -43.87 -4.90 28.09
CA ARG A 599 -44.85 -5.90 27.64
C ARG A 599 -44.18 -7.19 27.16
N ASN A 600 -43.10 -7.10 26.39
CA ASN A 600 -42.38 -8.28 25.89
C ASN A 600 -41.77 -9.11 27.03
N VAL A 601 -41.17 -8.45 28.03
CA VAL A 601 -40.54 -9.14 29.16
C VAL A 601 -41.59 -9.72 30.12
N ILE A 602 -42.62 -8.95 30.47
CA ILE A 602 -43.71 -9.42 31.36
C ILE A 602 -44.51 -10.54 30.71
N SER A 603 -44.80 -10.44 29.41
CA SER A 603 -45.49 -11.50 28.68
C SER A 603 -44.68 -12.80 28.65
N ASN A 604 -43.35 -12.72 28.53
CA ASN A 604 -42.49 -13.90 28.63
C ASN A 604 -42.52 -14.49 30.05
N ALA A 605 -42.39 -13.66 31.09
CA ALA A 605 -42.49 -14.12 32.48
C ALA A 605 -43.82 -14.86 32.75
N LEU A 606 -44.94 -14.31 32.28
CA LEU A 606 -46.27 -14.92 32.44
C LEU A 606 -46.44 -16.21 31.63
N LYS A 607 -45.84 -16.28 30.44
CA LYS A 607 -45.91 -17.45 29.57
C LYS A 607 -45.13 -18.64 30.13
N PHE A 608 -43.99 -18.40 30.77
CA PHE A 608 -43.07 -19.45 31.22
C PHE A 608 -43.17 -19.77 32.71
N THR A 609 -44.04 -19.07 33.44
CA THR A 609 -44.39 -19.38 34.84
C THR A 609 -45.58 -20.34 34.89
N PRO A 610 -45.47 -21.51 35.55
CA PRO A 610 -46.58 -22.43 35.70
C PRO A 610 -47.65 -21.91 36.67
N THR A 611 -48.85 -22.50 36.62
CA THR A 611 -49.97 -22.27 37.55
C THR A 611 -49.51 -22.40 39.00
N GLY A 612 -49.86 -21.44 39.86
CA GLY A 612 -49.40 -21.30 41.25
C GLY A 612 -48.03 -20.61 41.42
N GLY A 613 -47.39 -20.19 40.32
CA GLY A 613 -46.11 -19.48 40.35
C GLY A 613 -46.23 -17.99 40.70
N LYS A 614 -45.08 -17.31 40.77
CA LYS A 614 -44.99 -15.90 41.18
C LYS A 614 -44.14 -15.10 40.21
N ILE A 615 -44.57 -13.86 39.95
CA ILE A 615 -43.84 -12.86 39.18
C ILE A 615 -43.73 -11.61 40.04
N ASN A 616 -42.51 -11.18 40.32
CA ASN A 616 -42.22 -9.97 41.09
C ASN A 616 -41.56 -8.93 40.19
N VAL A 617 -42.19 -7.77 40.07
CA VAL A 617 -41.60 -6.61 39.39
C VAL A 617 -41.15 -5.63 40.46
N SER A 618 -39.83 -5.46 40.61
CA SER A 618 -39.22 -4.48 41.49
C SER A 618 -38.70 -3.31 40.68
N VAL A 619 -39.08 -2.10 41.06
CA VAL A 619 -38.61 -0.87 40.43
C VAL A 619 -37.81 -0.08 41.47
N MET A 620 -36.56 0.22 41.14
CA MET A 620 -35.63 0.95 41.98
C MET A 620 -35.10 2.16 41.23
N HIS A 621 -34.90 3.25 41.96
CA HIS A 621 -34.09 4.36 41.49
C HIS A 621 -32.71 4.31 42.15
N VAL A 622 -31.67 4.39 41.34
CA VAL A 622 -30.27 4.51 41.80
C VAL A 622 -29.73 5.86 41.38
N MET A 623 -29.30 6.66 42.35
CA MET A 623 -28.57 7.91 42.08
C MET A 623 -27.19 7.56 41.52
N ASP A 624 -26.86 8.04 40.34
CA ASP A 624 -25.48 8.07 39.88
C ASP A 624 -24.81 9.27 40.54
N GLY A 625 -23.74 9.05 41.32
CA GLY A 625 -23.01 10.14 41.97
C GLY A 625 -22.63 11.20 40.94
N LEU A 626 -23.08 12.44 41.16
CA LEU A 626 -22.75 13.64 40.38
C LEU A 626 -21.25 13.63 40.06
N ARG A 627 -20.88 13.24 38.84
CA ARG A 627 -19.55 13.53 38.31
C ARG A 627 -19.52 15.04 38.09
N GLU A 628 -18.67 15.72 38.83
CA GLU A 628 -18.31 17.12 38.56
C GLU A 628 -17.90 17.26 37.08
N SER A 629 -18.82 17.70 36.24
CA SER A 629 -18.50 18.36 34.99
C SER A 629 -18.47 19.86 35.25
N ASN A 630 -17.27 20.40 35.42
CA ASN A 630 -17.04 21.80 35.14
C ASN A 630 -17.33 22.02 33.65
N ASP A 631 -18.48 22.58 33.29
CA ASP A 631 -18.47 23.69 32.35
C ASP A 631 -19.80 24.48 32.27
N THR A 632 -19.62 25.77 32.54
CA THR A 632 -20.23 26.96 31.96
C THR A 632 -21.52 26.82 31.12
N LEU A 633 -22.58 27.43 31.64
CA LEU A 633 -23.80 27.89 30.98
C LEU A 633 -23.56 28.48 29.58
N LEU A 634 -24.21 27.93 28.56
CA LEU A 634 -24.63 28.66 27.37
C LEU A 634 -26.08 28.31 27.04
N SER A 635 -26.87 29.37 26.90
CA SER A 635 -28.31 29.40 26.76
C SER A 635 -28.84 28.73 25.49
N GLY A 636 -29.96 28.01 25.63
CA GLY A 636 -31.05 28.05 24.64
C GLY A 636 -31.45 26.74 23.95
N LYS A 637 -32.18 25.86 24.67
CA LYS A 637 -33.03 24.71 24.23
C LYS A 637 -32.35 23.56 23.45
N PRO A 638 -32.83 22.30 23.53
CA PRO A 638 -33.61 21.60 24.56
C PRO A 638 -32.68 20.86 25.54
N VAL A 639 -33.23 20.17 26.56
CA VAL A 639 -32.50 19.43 27.62
C VAL A 639 -31.27 18.70 27.06
N SER A 640 -30.08 19.17 27.43
CA SER A 640 -28.82 18.51 27.09
C SER A 640 -28.74 17.16 27.80
N LYS A 641 -28.22 16.13 27.12
CA LYS A 641 -27.91 14.80 27.67
C LYS A 641 -27.10 14.82 28.99
N ASP A 642 -26.55 15.96 29.36
CA ASP A 642 -25.73 16.21 30.55
C ASP A 642 -26.51 16.46 31.85
N SER A 643 -27.86 16.35 31.85
CA SER A 643 -28.71 16.52 33.04
C SER A 643 -29.24 15.20 33.62
N ARG A 644 -28.45 14.11 33.56
CA ARG A 644 -28.83 12.80 34.11
C ARG A 644 -28.82 12.84 35.64
N TYR A 645 -29.93 12.44 36.26
CA TYR A 645 -30.10 12.39 37.71
C TYR A 645 -29.74 11.01 38.29
N GLY A 646 -29.94 9.94 37.52
CA GLY A 646 -29.63 8.59 37.95
C GLY A 646 -30.02 7.53 36.93
N SER A 647 -30.21 6.31 37.42
CA SER A 647 -30.71 5.15 36.67
C SER A 647 -31.97 4.58 37.31
N LEU A 648 -32.97 4.31 36.49
CA LEU A 648 -34.09 3.45 36.84
C LEU A 648 -33.69 2.00 36.60
N ILE A 649 -33.76 1.16 37.62
CA ILE A 649 -33.54 -0.29 37.51
C ILE A 649 -34.88 -1.00 37.71
N VAL A 650 -35.36 -1.68 36.68
CA VAL A 650 -36.57 -2.51 36.70
C VAL A 650 -36.13 -3.97 36.68
N ARG A 651 -36.36 -4.70 37.76
CA ARG A 651 -36.16 -6.17 37.78
C ARG A 651 -37.49 -6.90 37.71
N ILE A 652 -37.62 -7.78 36.73
CA ILE A 652 -38.78 -8.64 36.53
C ILE A 652 -38.31 -10.08 36.80
N SER A 653 -38.67 -10.61 37.96
CA SER A 653 -38.29 -11.96 38.41
C SER A 653 -39.49 -12.89 38.37
N ASP A 654 -39.37 -14.00 37.65
CA ASP A 654 -40.37 -15.06 37.57
C ASP A 654 -39.91 -16.33 38.27
N SER A 655 -40.85 -17.17 38.73
CA SER A 655 -40.59 -18.50 39.30
C SER A 655 -40.79 -19.63 38.28
N GLY A 656 -40.54 -19.35 37.01
CA GLY A 656 -40.80 -20.25 35.88
C GLY A 656 -39.71 -21.30 35.65
N VAL A 657 -39.69 -21.83 34.42
CA VAL A 657 -38.82 -22.96 34.03
C VAL A 657 -37.32 -22.67 34.05
N GLY A 658 -36.90 -21.41 34.18
CA GLY A 658 -35.49 -20.99 34.17
C GLY A 658 -34.77 -21.26 32.83
N LEU A 659 -33.50 -20.87 32.78
CA LEU A 659 -32.63 -20.96 31.59
C LEU A 659 -31.27 -21.58 31.95
N THR A 660 -30.70 -22.39 31.04
CA THR A 660 -29.31 -22.86 31.15
C THR A 660 -28.32 -21.74 30.78
N LYS A 661 -27.04 -21.90 31.16
CA LYS A 661 -25.99 -20.94 30.83
C LYS A 661 -25.86 -20.70 29.32
N ASP A 662 -25.89 -21.77 28.54
CA ASP A 662 -25.84 -21.69 27.06
C ASP A 662 -27.07 -21.00 26.45
N GLN A 663 -28.23 -21.08 27.14
CA GLN A 663 -29.45 -20.38 26.73
C GLN A 663 -29.40 -18.89 27.08
N LEU A 664 -28.86 -18.53 28.26
CA LEU A 664 -28.66 -17.13 28.65
C LEU A 664 -27.73 -16.38 27.67
N ASP A 665 -26.62 -16.99 27.27
CA ASP A 665 -25.65 -16.39 26.34
C ASP A 665 -26.26 -16.09 24.95
N LYS A 666 -27.31 -16.82 24.57
CA LYS A 666 -27.99 -16.69 23.27
C LYS A 666 -29.35 -15.99 23.36
N LEU A 667 -29.83 -15.63 24.56
CA LEU A 667 -31.21 -15.22 24.81
C LEU A 667 -31.64 -13.99 24.00
N PHE A 668 -30.75 -13.02 23.84
CA PHE A 668 -31.00 -11.80 23.06
C PHE A 668 -30.59 -11.92 21.57
N GLY A 669 -30.22 -13.13 21.12
CA GLY A 669 -29.86 -13.41 19.73
C GLY A 669 -31.05 -13.34 18.77
N GLU A 670 -30.77 -13.22 17.48
CA GLU A 670 -31.79 -13.13 16.42
C GLU A 670 -32.55 -14.46 16.26
N GLY A 671 -33.89 -14.41 16.34
CA GLY A 671 -34.76 -15.55 16.06
C GLY A 671 -34.55 -16.75 17.00
N VAL A 672 -33.92 -16.52 18.15
CA VAL A 672 -33.59 -17.58 19.10
C VAL A 672 -34.87 -18.04 19.79
N GLN A 673 -35.21 -19.31 19.60
CA GLN A 673 -36.28 -20.00 20.32
C GLN A 673 -35.70 -21.25 20.96
N PHE A 674 -35.99 -21.43 22.23
CA PHE A 674 -35.62 -22.66 22.95
C PHE A 674 -36.80 -23.64 22.87
N ASP A 675 -36.51 -24.85 22.38
CA ASP A 675 -37.50 -25.88 22.07
C ASP A 675 -38.17 -26.38 23.37
N ALA A 676 -39.40 -25.92 23.62
CA ALA A 676 -40.13 -26.11 24.87
C ALA A 676 -41.11 -27.30 24.80
N ASN A 677 -40.68 -28.46 24.31
CA ASN A 677 -41.53 -29.65 24.36
C ASN A 677 -41.57 -30.25 25.78
N LYS A 678 -42.44 -29.69 26.64
CA LYS A 678 -43.32 -30.44 27.57
C LYS A 678 -44.37 -29.60 28.32
N LEU A 679 -44.42 -28.27 28.21
CA LEU A 679 -45.46 -27.45 28.84
C LEU A 679 -45.87 -26.26 27.94
N GLN A 680 -47.09 -26.35 27.41
CA GLN A 680 -47.93 -25.32 26.75
C GLN A 680 -47.74 -24.98 25.25
N HIS A 681 -48.88 -24.90 24.56
CA HIS A 681 -49.05 -24.56 23.14
C HIS A 681 -49.00 -23.03 22.93
N GLY A 682 -47.84 -22.50 22.55
CA GLY A 682 -47.75 -21.10 22.11
C GLY A 682 -46.39 -20.77 21.50
N GLY A 683 -46.27 -20.82 20.17
CA GLY A 683 -45.06 -20.40 19.43
C GLY A 683 -44.99 -18.87 19.29
N GLY A 684 -43.91 -18.25 19.73
CA GLY A 684 -43.63 -16.82 19.49
C GLY A 684 -42.71 -16.61 18.27
N SER A 685 -42.45 -15.35 17.88
CA SER A 685 -41.54 -15.02 16.76
C SER A 685 -40.05 -15.25 17.08
N GLY A 686 -39.68 -15.28 18.36
CA GLY A 686 -38.26 -15.30 18.78
C GLY A 686 -37.53 -13.97 18.57
N LEU A 687 -38.23 -12.92 18.14
CA LEU A 687 -37.67 -11.58 17.88
C LEU A 687 -37.89 -10.60 19.04
N GLY A 688 -38.88 -10.85 19.91
CA GLY A 688 -39.33 -9.90 20.92
C GLY A 688 -38.26 -9.43 21.91
N LEU A 689 -37.38 -10.32 22.38
CA LEU A 689 -36.28 -9.97 23.30
C LEU A 689 -35.13 -9.24 22.58
N ASN A 690 -34.81 -9.61 21.34
CA ASN A 690 -33.83 -8.91 20.51
C ASN A 690 -34.27 -7.46 20.23
N ILE A 691 -35.55 -7.28 19.88
CA ILE A 691 -36.17 -5.96 19.69
C ILE A 691 -36.18 -5.18 21.00
N ALA A 692 -36.55 -5.80 22.12
CA ALA A 692 -36.54 -5.15 23.43
C ALA A 692 -35.13 -4.62 23.79
N LYS A 693 -34.09 -5.41 23.54
CA LYS A 693 -32.70 -4.98 23.70
C LYS A 693 -32.33 -3.81 22.81
N GLY A 694 -32.64 -3.88 21.51
CA GLY A 694 -32.38 -2.78 20.59
C GLY A 694 -33.10 -1.48 20.98
N ILE A 695 -34.35 -1.55 21.45
CA ILE A 695 -35.09 -0.39 21.93
C ILE A 695 -34.45 0.20 23.19
N VAL A 696 -34.11 -0.63 24.19
CA VAL A 696 -33.48 -0.16 25.44
C VAL A 696 -32.12 0.49 25.16
N GLU A 697 -31.31 -0.09 24.28
CA GLU A 697 -30.02 0.47 23.87
C GLU A 697 -30.17 1.82 23.15
N LEU A 698 -31.20 2.00 22.30
CA LEU A 698 -31.50 3.28 21.66
C LEU A 698 -31.92 4.37 22.67
N HIS A 699 -32.47 3.97 23.82
CA HIS A 699 -32.76 4.84 24.97
C HIS A 699 -31.55 5.07 25.89
N ASN A 700 -30.35 4.64 25.48
CA ASN A 700 -29.12 4.64 26.29
C ASN A 700 -29.23 3.83 27.60
N GLY A 701 -30.07 2.81 27.62
CA GLY A 701 -30.22 1.87 28.71
C GLY A 701 -29.51 0.54 28.48
N THR A 702 -29.64 -0.39 29.43
CA THR A 702 -29.16 -1.77 29.31
C THR A 702 -30.28 -2.76 29.67
N ILE A 703 -30.24 -3.96 29.08
CA ILE A 703 -31.12 -5.08 29.48
C ILE A 703 -30.29 -6.35 29.61
N GLU A 704 -30.44 -7.03 30.74
CA GLU A 704 -29.75 -8.28 31.06
C GLU A 704 -30.73 -9.33 31.59
N ALA A 705 -30.33 -10.60 31.55
CA ALA A 705 -31.10 -11.71 32.10
C ALA A 705 -30.20 -12.61 32.96
N GLN A 706 -30.74 -13.06 34.09
CA GLN A 706 -30.08 -13.92 35.06
C GLN A 706 -30.98 -15.12 35.39
N SER A 707 -30.39 -16.30 35.50
CA SER A 707 -31.09 -17.54 35.91
C SER A 707 -30.08 -18.49 36.56
N GLU A 708 -30.43 -19.03 37.72
CA GLU A 708 -29.61 -20.01 38.45
C GLU A 708 -29.70 -21.44 37.87
N GLY A 709 -30.51 -21.62 36.81
CA GLY A 709 -30.66 -22.88 36.09
C GLY A 709 -32.12 -23.28 35.89
N LEU A 710 -32.34 -24.45 35.30
CA LEU A 710 -33.70 -24.97 35.04
C LEU A 710 -34.48 -25.15 36.36
N GLY A 711 -35.71 -24.65 36.38
CA GLY A 711 -36.64 -24.70 37.51
C GLY A 711 -36.41 -23.65 38.60
N GLN A 712 -35.45 -22.73 38.42
CA GLN A 712 -35.14 -21.66 39.37
C GLN A 712 -35.71 -20.29 38.97
N GLY A 713 -36.48 -20.22 37.87
CA GLY A 713 -37.00 -18.97 37.33
C GLY A 713 -35.96 -18.12 36.59
N THR A 714 -36.40 -16.97 36.06
CA THR A 714 -35.54 -16.01 35.35
C THR A 714 -35.75 -14.61 35.92
N THR A 715 -34.69 -13.82 35.96
CA THR A 715 -34.74 -12.39 36.31
C THR A 715 -34.22 -11.55 35.16
N PHE A 716 -35.08 -10.70 34.61
CA PHE A 716 -34.69 -9.67 33.65
C PHE A 716 -34.43 -8.35 34.37
N ILE A 717 -33.33 -7.68 34.04
CA ILE A 717 -32.90 -6.42 34.64
C ILE A 717 -32.82 -5.39 33.52
N ILE A 718 -33.66 -4.36 33.57
CA ILE A 718 -33.67 -3.25 32.62
C ILE A 718 -33.17 -2.00 33.36
N GLU A 719 -32.16 -1.34 32.81
CA GLU A 719 -31.63 -0.07 33.29
C GLU A 719 -31.94 1.04 32.29
N LEU A 720 -32.56 2.14 32.72
CA LEU A 720 -32.83 3.33 31.90
C LEU A 720 -32.32 4.60 32.58
N PRO A 721 -31.77 5.58 31.84
CA PRO A 721 -31.32 6.84 32.41
C PRO A 721 -32.52 7.70 32.85
N LEU A 722 -32.44 8.26 34.07
CA LEU A 722 -33.44 9.18 34.63
C LEU A 722 -32.95 10.62 34.58
N TYR A 723 -33.89 11.54 34.34
CA TYR A 723 -33.71 12.97 34.23
C TYR A 723 -34.73 13.70 35.11
N ILE A 724 -34.44 14.95 35.47
CA ILE A 724 -35.40 15.81 36.19
C ILE A 724 -36.37 16.39 35.16
N GLY A 725 -37.68 16.18 35.34
CA GLY A 725 -38.71 16.67 34.41
C GLY A 725 -38.76 18.21 34.34
N SER A 726 -39.14 18.77 33.19
CA SER A 726 -39.07 20.23 32.95
C SER A 726 -40.00 21.06 33.84
N ALA A 727 -41.00 20.43 34.47
CA ALA A 727 -41.91 21.07 35.43
C ALA A 727 -41.24 21.55 36.74
N TYR A 728 -40.01 21.11 37.03
CA TYR A 728 -39.29 21.45 38.27
C TYR A 728 -38.47 22.77 38.20
N ASN A 729 -38.22 23.32 37.00
CA ASN A 729 -37.35 24.50 36.81
C ASN A 729 -38.10 25.85 36.83
N ALA A 730 -39.30 25.93 37.41
CA ALA A 730 -40.08 27.17 37.42
C ALA A 730 -39.94 28.04 38.69
N ASP A 731 -39.31 27.54 39.76
CA ASP A 731 -39.26 28.26 41.04
C ASP A 731 -37.82 28.35 41.57
N GLU A 732 -37.06 29.37 41.15
CA GLU A 732 -36.04 30.09 41.94
C GLU A 732 -35.20 31.03 41.04
N VAL A 733 -35.60 32.31 40.92
CA VAL A 733 -34.71 33.50 40.91
C VAL A 733 -35.52 34.76 41.27
N ASN A 734 -35.21 35.29 42.45
CA ASN A 734 -35.29 36.67 42.96
C ASN A 734 -36.56 37.53 42.81
N SER A 735 -37.18 37.76 43.96
CA SER A 735 -37.73 39.03 44.42
C SER A 735 -36.76 40.21 44.27
N ASP A 736 -37.34 41.35 43.89
CA ASP A 736 -36.85 42.74 43.95
C ASP A 736 -36.38 43.36 42.61
N GLU A 737 -37.35 43.75 41.76
CA GLU A 737 -37.57 45.18 41.49
C GLU A 737 -38.93 45.45 40.83
N VAL A 738 -39.54 46.54 41.29
CA VAL A 738 -40.91 47.00 41.08
C VAL A 738 -41.07 47.68 39.72
N SER A 739 -42.09 47.31 38.92
CA SER A 739 -43.13 48.25 38.43
C SER A 739 -44.16 47.64 37.44
N HIS A 740 -45.42 47.66 37.91
CA HIS A 740 -46.67 47.95 37.17
C HIS A 740 -47.21 46.94 36.14
N SER A 741 -48.14 46.08 36.59
CA SER A 741 -49.57 46.23 36.27
C SER A 741 -50.38 45.15 36.99
N GLN A 742 -51.17 45.56 37.99
CA GLN A 742 -52.05 44.68 38.76
C GLN A 742 -53.27 44.22 37.95
N THR A 743 -53.67 43.00 38.26
CA THR A 743 -54.94 42.33 37.99
C THR A 743 -56.16 43.15 38.46
N PRO A 744 -57.39 42.72 38.13
CA PRO A 744 -58.16 42.06 39.18
C PRO A 744 -58.88 40.80 38.66
N THR A 745 -58.72 39.65 39.30
CA THR A 745 -59.46 39.14 40.48
C THR A 745 -60.90 38.76 40.16
N GLU A 746 -61.20 37.49 40.42
CA GLU A 746 -62.52 36.89 40.50
C GLU A 746 -63.43 37.62 41.49
N ALA A 747 -64.66 37.88 41.08
CA ALA A 747 -65.83 37.88 41.94
C ALA A 747 -67.07 37.59 41.09
N GLU A 748 -67.66 36.43 41.39
CA GLU A 748 -69.11 36.22 41.54
C GLU A 748 -70.06 36.44 40.35
N SER A 749 -70.57 35.29 39.89
CA SER A 749 -72.01 34.98 39.90
C SER A 749 -72.94 35.83 39.04
N CYS A 750 -73.38 35.27 37.91
CA CYS A 750 -74.77 34.83 37.68
C CYS A 750 -75.08 34.74 36.17
N ASN A 751 -75.74 33.63 35.82
CA ASN A 751 -76.64 33.46 34.68
C ASN A 751 -76.03 33.40 33.27
N ALA A 752 -75.84 32.17 32.78
CA ALA A 752 -76.68 31.67 31.70
C ALA A 752 -76.63 30.14 31.65
N VAL A 753 -77.66 29.55 32.23
CA VAL A 753 -78.15 28.19 31.97
C VAL A 753 -78.42 28.06 30.46
N GLU A 754 -78.15 26.85 29.94
CA GLU A 754 -78.59 26.31 28.64
C GLU A 754 -78.07 26.99 27.37
N ASN A 755 -76.97 26.44 26.83
CA ASN A 755 -76.95 26.11 25.39
C ASN A 755 -75.96 24.97 25.07
N LYS A 756 -76.18 23.79 25.68
CA LYS A 756 -75.64 22.51 25.18
C LYS A 756 -76.65 21.90 24.20
N GLU A 757 -77.14 22.68 23.24
CA GLU A 757 -77.83 22.13 22.07
C GLU A 757 -76.89 22.18 20.86
N SER A 758 -76.43 20.99 20.46
CA SER A 758 -76.03 20.64 19.09
C SER A 758 -75.04 21.60 18.38
N ARG A 759 -73.74 21.42 18.63
CA ARG A 759 -72.73 21.75 17.61
C ARG A 759 -73.00 20.80 16.43
N LYS A 760 -73.82 21.22 15.47
CA LYS A 760 -74.14 20.44 14.27
C LYS A 760 -72.83 19.98 13.63
N LYS A 761 -72.57 18.67 13.63
CA LYS A 761 -71.47 18.03 12.88
C LYS A 761 -71.48 18.59 11.46
N LYS A 762 -70.42 19.32 11.09
CA LYS A 762 -70.28 19.91 9.76
C LYS A 762 -70.09 18.76 8.77
N ARG A 763 -71.09 18.53 7.92
CA ARG A 763 -71.09 17.49 6.89
C ARG A 763 -70.07 17.85 5.81
N ARG A 764 -68.94 17.12 5.78
CA ARG A 764 -67.85 17.30 4.78
C ARG A 764 -68.06 16.43 3.53
N ARG A 765 -67.62 16.91 2.37
CA ARG A 765 -67.49 16.15 1.13
C ARG A 765 -66.07 15.59 1.01
N ILE A 766 -65.94 14.27 1.05
CA ILE A 766 -64.65 13.58 1.14
C ILE A 766 -64.42 12.75 -0.12
N LEU A 767 -63.26 12.91 -0.76
CA LEU A 767 -62.80 12.01 -1.81
C LEU A 767 -61.87 10.97 -1.18
N VAL A 768 -62.23 9.69 -1.29
CA VAL A 768 -61.44 8.56 -0.81
C VAL A 768 -60.72 7.92 -2.00
N VAL A 769 -59.39 8.01 -2.01
CA VAL A 769 -58.55 7.48 -3.07
C VAL A 769 -57.76 6.30 -2.52
N GLU A 770 -58.15 5.10 -2.95
CA GLU A 770 -57.64 3.83 -2.44
C GLU A 770 -57.80 2.82 -3.57
N ASP A 771 -56.79 1.99 -3.84
CA ASP A 771 -56.79 1.07 -4.98
C ASP A 771 -57.67 -0.17 -4.73
N SER A 772 -57.62 -0.71 -3.51
CA SER A 772 -58.43 -1.83 -3.06
C SER A 772 -59.91 -1.45 -3.01
N LEU A 773 -60.71 -2.10 -3.86
CA LEU A 773 -62.17 -1.90 -3.92
C LEU A 773 -62.83 -2.16 -2.55
N SER A 774 -62.35 -3.16 -1.82
CA SER A 774 -62.87 -3.55 -0.51
C SER A 774 -62.55 -2.50 0.55
N SER A 775 -61.29 -2.07 0.63
CA SER A 775 -60.83 -1.02 1.55
C SER A 775 -61.55 0.31 1.28
N ARG A 776 -61.65 0.69 -0.01
CA ARG A 776 -62.33 1.90 -0.47
C ARG A 776 -63.81 1.91 -0.07
N LYS A 777 -64.54 0.83 -0.38
CA LYS A 777 -65.97 0.70 -0.01
C LYS A 777 -66.19 0.72 1.51
N MET A 778 -65.28 0.10 2.25
CA MET A 778 -65.34 0.05 3.71
C MET A 778 -65.16 1.44 4.32
N LEU A 779 -64.12 2.17 3.91
CA LEU A 779 -63.82 3.51 4.40
C LEU A 779 -64.94 4.52 4.05
N ILE A 780 -65.48 4.44 2.84
CA ILE A 780 -66.66 5.23 2.43
C ILE A 780 -67.84 4.99 3.37
N ARG A 781 -68.18 3.72 3.65
CA ARG A 781 -69.30 3.37 4.56
C ARG A 781 -69.10 3.90 5.98
N LEU A 782 -67.87 3.83 6.50
CA LEU A 782 -67.56 4.38 7.84
C LEU A 782 -67.77 5.89 7.89
N LEU A 783 -67.26 6.62 6.89
CA LEU A 783 -67.36 8.07 6.83
C LEU A 783 -68.80 8.55 6.57
N GLU A 784 -69.56 7.86 5.71
CA GLU A 784 -70.98 8.15 5.48
C GLU A 784 -71.83 7.95 6.73
N ARG A 785 -71.55 6.89 7.51
CA ARG A 785 -72.22 6.64 8.80
C ARG A 785 -71.94 7.73 9.83
N GLU A 786 -70.78 8.37 9.78
CA GLU A 786 -70.44 9.53 10.63
C GLU A 786 -71.11 10.84 10.18
N GLY A 787 -71.79 10.83 9.03
CA GLY A 787 -72.58 11.95 8.49
C GLY A 787 -71.94 12.69 7.32
N HIS A 788 -70.80 12.22 6.80
CA HIS A 788 -70.09 12.83 5.67
C HIS A 788 -70.65 12.36 4.31
N LEU A 789 -70.32 13.07 3.23
CA LEU A 789 -70.65 12.65 1.86
C LEU A 789 -69.37 12.21 1.17
N CYS A 790 -69.28 10.95 0.76
CA CYS A 790 -68.03 10.38 0.28
C CYS A 790 -68.12 9.95 -1.18
N MET A 791 -67.02 10.13 -1.92
CA MET A 791 -66.83 9.61 -3.27
C MET A 791 -65.55 8.78 -3.32
N GLY A 792 -65.48 7.78 -4.20
CA GLY A 792 -64.34 6.88 -4.29
C GLY A 792 -63.62 6.97 -5.63
N ALA A 793 -62.30 7.09 -5.61
CA ALA A 793 -61.41 6.97 -6.76
C ALA A 793 -60.50 5.74 -6.61
N SER A 794 -60.19 5.07 -7.72
CA SER A 794 -59.45 3.79 -7.70
C SER A 794 -57.94 3.90 -7.88
N ASN A 795 -57.45 5.09 -8.20
CA ASN A 795 -56.03 5.38 -8.37
C ASN A 795 -55.83 6.91 -8.38
N GLY A 796 -54.57 7.36 -8.36
CA GLY A 796 -54.22 8.78 -8.34
C GLY A 796 -54.69 9.55 -9.57
N ARG A 797 -54.72 8.92 -10.76
CA ARG A 797 -55.17 9.57 -12.01
C ARG A 797 -56.67 9.81 -11.99
N ASP A 798 -57.46 8.81 -11.60
CA ASP A 798 -58.91 8.95 -11.41
C ASP A 798 -59.22 10.09 -10.44
N ALA A 799 -58.45 10.21 -9.35
CA ALA A 799 -58.63 11.28 -8.38
C ALA A 799 -58.37 12.66 -8.97
N VAL A 800 -57.28 12.82 -9.74
CA VAL A 800 -56.97 14.07 -10.45
C VAL A 800 -58.08 14.43 -11.43
N GLU A 801 -58.57 13.48 -12.23
CA GLU A 801 -59.64 13.70 -13.20
C GLU A 801 -60.97 14.09 -12.52
N MET A 802 -61.32 13.43 -11.42
CA MET A 802 -62.52 13.76 -10.63
C MET A 802 -62.44 15.17 -10.03
N VAL A 803 -61.28 15.56 -9.48
CA VAL A 803 -61.07 16.90 -8.93
C VAL A 803 -61.12 17.96 -10.05
N GLU A 804 -60.43 17.72 -11.17
CA GLU A 804 -60.42 18.64 -12.31
C GLU A 804 -61.82 18.87 -12.87
N HIS A 805 -62.61 17.80 -13.01
CA HIS A 805 -63.99 17.87 -13.49
C HIS A 805 -64.89 18.67 -12.53
N GLU A 806 -64.82 18.42 -11.23
CA GLU A 806 -65.57 19.16 -10.20
C GLU A 806 -65.17 20.64 -10.15
N MET A 807 -63.88 20.97 -10.34
CA MET A 807 -63.42 22.36 -10.44
C MET A 807 -63.96 23.07 -11.68
N LYS A 808 -63.98 22.39 -12.83
CA LYS A 808 -64.54 22.94 -14.08
C LYS A 808 -66.05 23.17 -13.97
N GLN A 809 -66.80 22.24 -13.38
CA GLN A 809 -68.24 22.38 -13.16
C GLN A 809 -68.58 23.50 -12.17
N SER A 810 -67.87 23.57 -11.05
CA SER A 810 -68.08 24.63 -10.05
C SER A 810 -67.81 26.02 -10.63
N ARG A 811 -66.81 26.13 -11.52
CA ARG A 811 -66.50 27.36 -12.27
C ARG A 811 -67.61 27.73 -13.26
N LEU A 812 -68.23 26.75 -13.93
CA LEU A 812 -69.34 26.97 -14.85
C LEU A 812 -70.60 27.45 -14.10
N ASP A 813 -70.93 26.83 -12.96
CA ASP A 813 -72.09 27.18 -12.12
C ASP A 813 -71.99 28.59 -11.50
N LEU A 814 -70.78 29.01 -11.08
CA LEU A 814 -70.53 30.36 -10.56
C LEU A 814 -70.64 31.43 -11.66
N THR A 815 -70.19 31.11 -12.88
CA THR A 815 -70.28 32.03 -14.03
C THR A 815 -71.74 32.22 -14.49
N LEU A 816 -72.60 31.21 -14.30
CA LEU A 816 -74.04 31.29 -14.60
C LEU A 816 -74.84 32.07 -13.54
N LYS A 817 -74.42 32.04 -12.27
CA LYS A 817 -75.11 32.73 -11.15
C LYS A 817 -74.76 34.21 -11.01
N GLN A 818 -73.63 34.68 -11.58
CA GLN A 818 -73.23 36.08 -11.57
C GLN A 818 -72.64 36.53 -12.93
N PRO A 819 -73.45 37.06 -13.85
CA PRO A 819 -72.95 37.56 -15.13
C PRO A 819 -72.18 38.87 -14.92
N GLY A 820 -70.84 38.81 -15.00
CA GLY A 820 -69.96 39.98 -14.90
C GLY A 820 -68.69 39.78 -14.05
N LEU A 821 -68.53 38.65 -13.38
CA LEU A 821 -67.33 38.34 -12.61
C LEU A 821 -66.16 37.99 -13.54
N SER A 822 -65.00 38.62 -13.35
CA SER A 822 -63.82 38.35 -14.18
C SER A 822 -63.31 36.92 -13.93
N HIS A 823 -62.77 36.28 -14.96
CA HIS A 823 -62.28 34.88 -14.90
C HIS A 823 -61.17 34.65 -13.86
N CYS A 824 -60.59 35.75 -13.34
CA CYS A 824 -59.50 35.82 -12.36
C CYS A 824 -59.98 35.75 -10.91
N ASP A 825 -61.25 36.11 -10.64
CA ASP A 825 -61.75 36.40 -9.28
C ASP A 825 -62.62 35.26 -8.70
N VAL A 826 -62.75 34.13 -9.42
CA VAL A 826 -63.53 32.97 -8.98
C VAL A 826 -62.67 32.08 -8.06
N PRO A 827 -63.10 31.74 -6.83
CA PRO A 827 -62.35 30.87 -5.92
C PRO A 827 -62.08 29.49 -6.55
N ARG A 828 -60.82 29.02 -6.51
CA ARG A 828 -60.38 27.72 -7.05
C ARG A 828 -60.65 26.56 -6.08
N HIS A 829 -61.79 26.55 -5.40
CA HIS A 829 -62.12 25.43 -4.51
C HIS A 829 -62.87 24.36 -5.31
N ALA A 830 -62.30 23.15 -5.40
CA ALA A 830 -63.08 21.99 -5.79
C ALA A 830 -64.11 21.69 -4.69
N ASN A 831 -65.18 21.02 -5.06
CA ASN A 831 -66.32 20.67 -4.21
C ASN A 831 -66.00 19.61 -3.12
N PHE A 832 -64.72 19.25 -2.94
CA PHE A 832 -64.26 18.36 -1.87
C PHE A 832 -63.62 19.19 -0.77
N ASP A 833 -64.00 18.92 0.48
CA ASP A 833 -63.42 19.54 1.66
C ASP A 833 -62.15 18.81 2.10
N THR A 834 -62.06 17.51 1.81
CA THR A 834 -60.94 16.65 2.21
C THR A 834 -60.74 15.53 1.19
N ILE A 835 -59.49 15.26 0.83
CA ILE A 835 -59.09 14.11 0.02
C ILE A 835 -58.26 13.20 0.91
N LEU A 836 -58.73 11.96 1.12
CA LEU A 836 -57.95 10.89 1.74
C LEU A 836 -57.23 10.15 0.62
N MET A 837 -55.90 10.23 0.59
CA MET A 837 -55.08 9.78 -0.52
C MET A 837 -54.10 8.70 -0.06
N ASP A 838 -54.26 7.48 -0.56
CA ASP A 838 -53.27 6.43 -0.35
C ASP A 838 -51.90 6.78 -0.99
N TYR A 839 -50.82 6.28 -0.41
CA TYR A 839 -49.45 6.51 -0.90
C TYR A 839 -49.15 5.67 -2.14
N GLU A 840 -49.34 4.35 -2.04
CA GLU A 840 -49.00 3.40 -3.10
C GLU A 840 -50.26 2.98 -3.86
N MET A 841 -50.42 3.49 -5.08
CA MET A 841 -51.54 3.16 -5.95
C MET A 841 -51.06 2.95 -7.40
N PRO A 842 -51.74 2.08 -8.18
CA PRO A 842 -51.39 1.84 -9.58
C PRO A 842 -51.60 3.09 -10.45
N PHE A 843 -50.92 3.15 -11.60
CA PHE A 843 -50.96 4.24 -12.60
C PHE A 843 -50.40 5.61 -12.15
N MET A 844 -50.72 6.06 -10.95
CA MET A 844 -50.23 7.30 -10.35
C MET A 844 -50.22 7.17 -8.84
N ILE A 845 -49.03 7.30 -8.25
CA ILE A 845 -48.81 7.23 -6.80
C ILE A 845 -49.37 8.46 -6.09
N GLY A 846 -49.69 8.32 -4.81
CA GLY A 846 -50.28 9.37 -3.97
C GLY A 846 -49.56 10.71 -4.02
N PRO A 847 -48.22 10.77 -3.81
CA PRO A 847 -47.48 12.03 -3.87
C PRO A 847 -47.59 12.75 -5.22
N ASP A 848 -47.51 12.00 -6.33
CA ASP A 848 -47.65 12.60 -7.67
C ASP A 848 -49.09 13.08 -7.93
N ALA A 849 -50.10 12.35 -7.43
CA ALA A 849 -51.49 12.76 -7.50
C ALA A 849 -51.76 14.02 -6.66
N ALA A 850 -51.20 14.09 -5.45
CA ALA A 850 -51.30 15.26 -4.58
C ALA A 850 -50.67 16.48 -5.27
N ARG A 851 -49.48 16.34 -5.86
CA ARG A 851 -48.82 17.40 -6.62
C ARG A 851 -49.68 17.86 -7.80
N ALA A 852 -50.18 16.92 -8.59
CA ALA A 852 -51.04 17.23 -9.73
C ALA A 852 -52.34 17.94 -9.30
N ILE A 853 -52.98 17.52 -8.20
CA ILE A 853 -54.17 18.17 -7.64
C ILE A 853 -53.85 19.59 -7.14
N ARG A 854 -52.68 19.81 -6.52
CA ARG A 854 -52.23 21.15 -6.12
C ARG A 854 -51.93 22.05 -7.32
N ASP A 855 -51.34 21.51 -8.39
CA ASP A 855 -51.07 22.26 -9.63
C ASP A 855 -52.37 22.71 -10.34
N LEU A 856 -53.48 21.96 -10.18
CA LEU A 856 -54.82 22.40 -10.60
C LEU A 856 -55.35 23.59 -9.77
N GLY A 857 -54.70 23.92 -8.66
CA GLY A 857 -55.08 25.00 -7.76
C GLY A 857 -56.07 24.59 -6.67
N TYR A 858 -56.18 23.29 -6.36
CA TYR A 858 -57.06 22.81 -5.28
C TYR A 858 -56.54 23.26 -3.90
N GLY A 859 -57.38 24.01 -3.18
CA GLY A 859 -57.07 24.54 -1.84
C GLY A 859 -57.73 23.81 -0.67
N GLY A 860 -58.40 22.68 -0.88
CA GLY A 860 -58.98 21.87 0.21
C GLY A 860 -57.94 20.94 0.85
N SER A 861 -58.30 20.25 1.94
CA SER A 861 -57.34 19.39 2.65
C SER A 861 -56.98 18.14 1.84
N ILE A 862 -55.70 17.79 1.77
CA ILE A 862 -55.19 16.51 1.26
C ILE A 862 -54.50 15.78 2.42
N LEU A 863 -55.11 14.69 2.85
CA LEU A 863 -54.59 13.82 3.89
C LEU A 863 -53.98 12.58 3.25
N GLY A 864 -52.65 12.51 3.27
CA GLY A 864 -51.91 11.32 2.85
C GLY A 864 -52.20 10.17 3.80
N VAL A 865 -52.29 8.96 3.28
CA VAL A 865 -52.52 7.74 4.06
C VAL A 865 -51.46 6.74 3.64
N THR A 866 -50.63 6.28 4.59
CA THR A 866 -49.53 5.34 4.30
C THR A 866 -49.56 4.14 5.23
N GLY A 867 -49.20 2.96 4.70
CA GLY A 867 -48.98 1.76 5.50
C GLY A 867 -47.71 1.82 6.36
N ASN A 868 -46.78 2.73 6.09
CA ASN A 868 -45.51 2.85 6.80
C ASN A 868 -45.15 4.35 6.96
N LEU A 869 -45.11 4.84 8.20
CA LEU A 869 -44.69 6.22 8.51
C LEU A 869 -43.16 6.32 8.49
N LEU A 870 -42.55 6.19 7.30
CA LEU A 870 -41.14 6.56 7.13
C LEU A 870 -41.08 8.09 6.99
N ILE A 871 -40.15 8.75 7.69
CA ILE A 871 -40.03 10.21 7.65
C ILE A 871 -39.78 10.69 6.23
N GLU A 872 -38.94 9.99 5.47
CA GLU A 872 -38.70 10.27 4.05
C GLU A 872 -39.99 10.24 3.22
N ASP A 873 -40.89 9.29 3.49
CA ASP A 873 -42.18 9.18 2.79
C ASP A 873 -43.16 10.26 3.25
N VAL A 874 -43.22 10.55 4.56
CA VAL A 874 -44.06 11.61 5.13
C VAL A 874 -43.63 12.97 4.60
N ASP A 875 -42.33 13.28 4.65
CA ASP A 875 -41.74 14.51 4.12
C ASP A 875 -41.91 14.60 2.62
N HIS A 876 -41.72 13.49 1.89
CA HIS A 876 -41.95 13.47 0.45
C HIS A 876 -43.42 13.79 0.15
N PHE A 877 -44.37 13.14 0.83
CA PHE A 877 -45.80 13.37 0.59
C PHE A 877 -46.22 14.80 0.94
N LYS A 878 -45.75 15.34 2.07
CA LYS A 878 -45.98 16.73 2.48
C LYS A 878 -45.35 17.72 1.49
N SER A 879 -44.12 17.46 1.03
CA SER A 879 -43.45 18.28 0.01
C SER A 879 -44.19 18.28 -1.34
N CYS A 880 -44.96 17.22 -1.62
CA CYS A 880 -45.82 17.11 -2.79
C CYS A 880 -47.20 17.75 -2.59
N GLY A 881 -47.50 18.29 -1.41
CA GLY A 881 -48.71 19.08 -1.15
C GLY A 881 -49.77 18.39 -0.28
N ALA A 882 -49.46 17.28 0.37
CA ALA A 882 -50.31 16.76 1.46
C ALA A 882 -50.20 17.65 2.70
N ASP A 883 -51.32 17.93 3.36
CA ASP A 883 -51.37 18.76 4.58
C ASP A 883 -50.98 17.95 5.82
N GLU A 884 -51.36 16.67 5.86
CA GLU A 884 -50.98 15.74 6.93
C GLU A 884 -50.88 14.31 6.38
N VAL A 885 -50.11 13.44 7.04
CA VAL A 885 -49.96 12.04 6.66
C VAL A 885 -50.36 11.13 7.82
N LEU A 886 -51.35 10.28 7.60
CA LEU A 886 -51.92 9.36 8.58
C LEU A 886 -51.47 7.91 8.31
N ALA A 887 -51.29 7.13 9.37
CA ALA A 887 -51.01 5.70 9.26
C ALA A 887 -52.27 4.88 8.91
N LYS A 888 -52.11 3.80 8.13
CA LYS A 888 -53.10 2.72 8.00
C LYS A 888 -52.96 1.72 9.17
N PRO A 889 -54.05 1.27 9.80
CA PRO A 889 -55.45 1.61 9.52
C PRO A 889 -55.81 3.02 10.03
N ILE A 890 -56.64 3.73 9.25
CA ILE A 890 -57.03 5.11 9.55
C ILE A 890 -57.87 5.14 10.83
N SER A 891 -57.39 5.84 11.85
CA SER A 891 -58.13 6.06 13.10
C SER A 891 -59.18 7.18 12.94
N MET A 892 -60.44 6.84 13.19
CA MET A 892 -61.55 7.82 13.20
C MET A 892 -61.44 8.86 14.32
N ALA A 893 -60.65 8.60 15.36
CA ALA A 893 -60.35 9.58 16.40
C ALA A 893 -59.36 10.64 15.87
N LYS A 894 -58.24 10.21 15.27
CA LYS A 894 -57.23 11.11 14.68
C LYS A 894 -57.79 11.97 13.54
N LEU A 895 -58.68 11.41 12.72
CA LEU A 895 -59.39 12.16 11.68
C LEU A 895 -60.27 13.28 12.26
N ARG A 896 -60.96 13.01 13.37
CA ARG A 896 -61.80 13.99 14.05
C ARG A 896 -60.96 15.10 14.65
N GLU A 897 -59.90 14.74 15.35
CA GLU A 897 -58.94 15.69 15.92
C GLU A 897 -58.37 16.63 14.86
N TYR A 898 -57.93 16.10 13.70
CA TYR A 898 -57.45 16.92 12.59
C TYR A 898 -58.50 17.93 12.10
N TRP A 899 -59.77 17.50 11.95
CA TRP A 899 -60.85 18.38 11.52
C TRP A 899 -61.32 19.37 12.59
N GLU A 900 -61.11 19.07 13.87
CA GLU A 900 -61.41 19.97 14.99
C GLU A 900 -60.34 21.06 15.12
N MET A 901 -59.07 20.72 14.85
CA MET A 901 -57.97 21.67 14.79
C MET A 901 -58.00 22.52 13.49
N ASN A 902 -58.59 22.01 12.41
CA ASN A 902 -58.67 22.67 11.09
C ASN A 902 -60.14 22.77 10.56
N PRO A 903 -60.95 23.72 11.06
CA PRO A 903 -62.42 23.78 10.86
C PRO A 903 -62.93 24.19 9.46
#